data_AF-A0A2A5E1F0-F1
#
_entry.id   AF-A0A2A5E1F0-F1
#
_cell.length_a   1.000
_cell.length_b   1.000
_cell.length_c   1.000
_cell.angle_alpha   90.00
_cell.angle_beta   90.00
_cell.angle_gamma   90.00
#
_symmetry.space_group_name_H-M   'P 1'
#
loop_
_entity.id
_entity.type
_entity.pdbx_description
1 polymer ?
#
loop_
_entity_poly.entity_id
_entity_poly.type
_entity_poly.pdbx_seq_one_letter_code
_entity_poly.pdbx_strand_id
1 'polypeptide(L)'
;MFCNFILKQFLFITGLCLLSTLLIAEDFTFKANDNCHVGNIGAEKDFNGGNKTTRGKIKGPEEYVLVNFDLSSIKGKTVTKAKLRIYSAGAILYKVGFSSVTTKWTGGSGNSFKKYNGPGATWRRPSPGKFWAWKGNSNLEHVVNSMSGSRSCYGQAKKIGNYYELDLSPEVIEAVASGHHHGFMISEHDGWRRSSWVKQYLFKQSGGDHNPKIFLKEQNGKAPTLFISAEKTDSMAPGKVQAKTIWKDNMLIGEVLIELIATGDDGNKGKALYYEILADGKEVPAWMLNAPLAAGAKQLIRISEQTPGKEISFSIRAVDEAGNKGPPTTFKAKSIPSITIPAVKARYVLGAGSTIKNKTVEVWAYPDLEKANPITGNILEDKSYFLKKTGTYRNGNNVWDGKTHTVKLTALKDEWVAFQIGIENISGAQLKDIKVEWSSDKNLSADLYREWYVKFGDSFYPDPLVPLEDLDFKISIPDDKNSIEGHKVQSVYVDLLVDRKAKTGIHNGKVTITVPGQSAIVVKVAVDVTSVNMPRKLNTIIEFNHYSSWEKNFKGGSKRGDQFIKYNNDITALAHQNRCTFNGVPYGHNGNLSRPAPKISGEGANIKVTSWEAFDKTYEGIYSGSIFKNNHRSEQPMTHHTLKFFESWPANFHKPGMFVHDRKKNPSLNPMFSKKYNDQVLAMGKEYVKHFKEKSWNKVQLQLFLNNKNQYYRKGSGCYWLLDEPRYHNGYMALDYLGTLFRKAFSGHGEIDVVFRADISRPQYQETMQDDSLDLLVVGGLPEHEYIVRRNSDRYNGNPFRKGDQIIWNYGSVSGINTNNYGFPNARIMDYFKGGDGHLPWLNSFAENSWREQKIKNYSLMYNGQSKYSPAKSGRTVVPSMRLKAYRRAQQDTEMIGLALVKNHYTRDQFRVAIATFANFVGKTIKLFREDAGTVQINISTEKLEGTREVLRALMGGKKPFNTKQNPRSIDKTVGEIGKLTFKLSADEKVKAEAVKVAKKDEAKKLEDMMKNKPAWVENCINIHKKFKGEKFFYSTLGDSITYTGAFATPISWKKHPANLVFKWRNKLTPGLRGKGPKFGNYSGWTSSQLLNSVPNVIKQHKPELAIILIGTNDVNKGGNVTSYEKNLNSIVDKLIASGCVPILTTIPPCRNKIEKVKSFNVVVHKIAKAKNIPTINYFEEIMSRSNGKWENFISKDGVHPNTSKPRGFYTPGSGKGGYELRNTLTAQKLFQVMTFVLGVK
;
A
#
# COMPACT_ATOMS: atom_id res chain seq x y z
N MET A 1 72.04 -56.31 -4.48
CA MET A 1 71.80 -55.58 -3.21
C MET A 1 70.99 -54.29 -3.37
N PHE A 2 71.04 -53.58 -4.52
CA PHE A 2 70.32 -52.31 -4.72
C PHE A 2 68.78 -52.45 -4.85
N CYS A 3 68.26 -53.56 -5.39
CA CYS A 3 66.80 -53.78 -5.51
C CYS A 3 66.08 -54.07 -4.18
N ASN A 4 66.77 -54.61 -3.16
CA ASN A 4 66.14 -54.93 -1.87
C ASN A 4 66.00 -53.71 -0.94
N PHE A 5 66.72 -52.62 -1.21
CA PHE A 5 66.63 -51.38 -0.44
C PHE A 5 65.46 -50.50 -0.93
N ILE A 6 65.22 -50.49 -2.25
CA ILE A 6 64.11 -49.74 -2.87
C ILE A 6 62.76 -50.39 -2.55
N LEU A 7 62.67 -51.73 -2.52
CA LEU A 7 61.41 -52.42 -2.18
C LEU A 7 61.00 -52.23 -0.71
N LYS A 8 61.98 -52.14 0.21
CA LYS A 8 61.72 -51.86 1.63
C LYS A 8 61.32 -50.40 1.89
N GLN A 9 61.86 -49.42 1.16
CA GLN A 9 61.38 -48.03 1.25
C GLN A 9 60.01 -47.83 0.60
N PHE A 10 59.70 -48.54 -0.50
CA PHE A 10 58.39 -48.44 -1.14
C PHE A 10 57.28 -49.07 -0.29
N LEU A 11 57.56 -50.19 0.39
CA LEU A 11 56.63 -50.84 1.33
C LEU A 11 56.47 -50.05 2.65
N PHE A 12 57.49 -49.31 3.11
CA PHE A 12 57.38 -48.44 4.28
C PHE A 12 56.61 -47.15 3.97
N ILE A 13 56.78 -46.58 2.77
CA ILE A 13 56.06 -45.38 2.31
C ILE A 13 54.60 -45.70 1.93
N THR A 14 54.32 -46.86 1.35
CA THR A 14 52.93 -47.30 1.11
C THR A 14 52.23 -47.78 2.39
N GLY A 15 52.97 -48.36 3.35
CA GLY A 15 52.45 -48.71 4.68
C GLY A 15 52.15 -47.51 5.58
N LEU A 16 52.91 -46.42 5.50
CA LEU A 16 52.63 -45.16 6.23
C LEU A 16 51.57 -44.29 5.54
N CYS A 17 51.35 -44.42 4.23
CA CYS A 17 50.24 -43.75 3.54
C CYS A 17 48.88 -44.45 3.71
N LEU A 18 48.86 -45.72 4.15
CA LEU A 18 47.65 -46.51 4.43
C LEU A 18 47.19 -46.45 5.90
N LEU A 19 47.84 -45.63 6.73
CA LEU A 19 47.41 -45.25 8.08
C LEU A 19 46.86 -43.81 8.12
N SER A 20 46.22 -43.37 7.03
CA SER A 20 45.17 -42.36 7.16
C SER A 20 43.97 -43.08 7.77
N THR A 21 43.72 -42.81 9.06
CA THR A 21 42.55 -43.26 9.81
C THR A 21 41.31 -43.19 8.91
N LEU A 22 40.73 -44.35 8.58
CA LEU A 22 39.35 -44.45 8.13
C LEU A 22 38.50 -43.82 9.24
N LEU A 23 38.19 -42.54 9.11
CA LEU A 23 37.27 -41.84 9.98
C LEU A 23 35.89 -42.42 9.69
N ILE A 24 35.48 -43.39 10.51
CA ILE A 24 34.14 -43.94 10.45
C ILE A 24 33.22 -42.88 11.07
N ALA A 25 32.43 -42.21 10.24
CA ALA A 25 31.36 -41.34 10.72
C ALA A 25 30.40 -42.15 11.60
N GLU A 26 30.15 -41.66 12.81
CA GLU A 26 29.21 -42.27 13.75
C GLU A 26 27.78 -41.79 13.44
N ASP A 27 26.84 -42.72 13.32
CA ASP A 27 25.43 -42.41 13.04
C ASP A 27 24.60 -42.33 14.34
N PHE A 28 23.82 -41.27 14.47
CA PHE A 28 22.95 -40.99 15.62
C PHE A 28 21.50 -40.80 15.19
N THR A 29 20.57 -41.21 16.05
CA THR A 29 19.14 -41.00 15.89
C THR A 29 18.53 -40.40 17.15
N PHE A 30 17.94 -39.22 17.04
CA PHE A 30 17.31 -38.50 18.15
C PHE A 30 15.82 -38.28 17.89
N LYS A 31 14.98 -38.65 18.84
CA LYS A 31 13.55 -38.29 18.82
C LYS A 31 13.35 -36.99 19.60
N ALA A 32 12.41 -36.16 19.15
CA ALA A 32 12.11 -34.90 19.83
C ALA A 32 11.72 -35.16 21.29
N ASN A 33 12.40 -34.51 22.23
CA ASN A 33 12.17 -34.67 23.68
C ASN A 33 11.34 -33.53 24.28
N ASP A 34 11.20 -32.42 23.56
CA ASP A 34 10.35 -31.28 23.93
C ASP A 34 9.69 -30.67 22.68
N ASN A 35 8.49 -30.11 22.80
CA ASN A 35 7.86 -29.34 21.71
C ASN A 35 6.90 -28.23 22.17
N CYS A 36 6.71 -27.25 21.30
CA CYS A 36 5.67 -26.23 21.48
C CYS A 36 5.14 -25.69 20.15
N HIS A 37 3.83 -25.74 19.94
CA HIS A 37 3.14 -25.01 18.87
C HIS A 37 2.83 -23.57 19.30
N VAL A 38 3.16 -22.59 18.45
CA VAL A 38 2.99 -21.15 18.70
C VAL A 38 2.37 -20.45 17.49
N GLY A 39 1.49 -19.46 17.72
CA GLY A 39 0.78 -18.74 16.66
C GLY A 39 0.92 -17.21 16.76
N ASN A 40 0.95 -16.51 15.64
CA ASN A 40 1.13 -15.05 15.55
C ASN A 40 -0.19 -14.29 15.26
N ILE A 41 -1.35 -14.96 15.19
CA ILE A 41 -2.59 -14.32 14.75
C ILE A 41 -3.53 -14.02 15.91
N GLY A 42 -3.89 -12.75 16.09
CA GLY A 42 -4.90 -12.34 17.07
C GLY A 42 -4.59 -12.83 18.49
N ALA A 43 -5.54 -13.58 19.08
CA ALA A 43 -5.39 -14.18 20.41
C ALA A 43 -4.38 -15.34 20.46
N GLU A 44 -4.02 -15.93 19.31
CA GLU A 44 -3.08 -17.06 19.23
C GLU A 44 -1.66 -16.67 19.67
N LYS A 45 -1.35 -15.37 19.72
CA LYS A 45 -0.06 -14.84 20.22
C LYS A 45 0.28 -15.27 21.64
N ASP A 46 -0.74 -15.61 22.43
CA ASP A 46 -0.59 -16.06 23.81
C ASP A 46 -0.90 -17.57 23.95
N PHE A 47 -0.95 -18.32 22.84
CA PHE A 47 -1.21 -19.77 22.87
C PHE A 47 0.09 -20.54 23.08
N ASN A 48 -0.04 -21.64 23.83
CA ASN A 48 1.01 -22.62 24.06
C ASN A 48 0.44 -24.02 23.77
N GLY A 49 0.78 -24.60 22.63
CA GLY A 49 0.55 -26.02 22.35
C GLY A 49 1.77 -26.84 22.76
N GLY A 50 2.02 -26.95 24.06
CA GLY A 50 3.19 -27.59 24.65
C GLY A 50 3.24 -29.11 24.48
N ASN A 51 3.99 -29.79 25.37
CA ASN A 51 4.34 -31.21 25.24
C ASN A 51 3.14 -32.12 25.05
N LYS A 52 2.01 -31.89 25.74
CA LYS A 52 0.81 -32.73 25.62
C LYS A 52 0.08 -32.64 24.27
N THR A 53 0.52 -31.75 23.37
CA THR A 53 -0.09 -31.55 22.06
C THR A 53 0.39 -32.62 21.07
N THR A 54 -0.54 -33.33 20.43
CA THR A 54 -0.19 -34.40 19.46
C THR A 54 0.06 -33.89 18.04
N ARG A 55 -0.40 -32.68 17.69
CA ARG A 55 -0.32 -32.10 16.34
C ARG A 55 -0.10 -30.60 16.39
N GLY A 56 0.84 -30.09 15.60
CA GLY A 56 1.13 -28.66 15.46
C GLY A 56 1.00 -28.21 14.01
N LYS A 57 0.58 -26.97 13.78
CA LYS A 57 0.59 -26.39 12.43
C LYS A 57 1.91 -25.65 12.18
N ILE A 58 2.39 -25.74 10.95
CA ILE A 58 3.59 -25.04 10.48
C ILE A 58 3.22 -24.05 9.37
N LYS A 59 2.24 -23.18 9.61
CA LYS A 59 1.51 -22.43 8.56
C LYS A 59 2.21 -21.14 8.11
N GLY A 60 3.36 -21.27 7.47
CA GLY A 60 4.15 -20.12 7.01
C GLY A 60 4.38 -19.10 8.13
N PRO A 61 4.14 -17.79 7.90
CA PRO A 61 4.37 -16.76 8.92
C PRO A 61 3.33 -16.72 10.04
N GLU A 62 2.31 -17.60 10.02
CA GLU A 62 1.19 -17.54 10.96
C GLU A 62 1.42 -18.42 12.18
N GLU A 63 1.97 -19.62 12.01
CA GLU A 63 2.05 -20.64 13.07
C GLU A 63 3.32 -21.48 12.88
N TYR A 64 4.01 -21.78 13.98
CA TYR A 64 5.29 -22.48 14.01
C TYR A 64 5.26 -23.62 15.03
N VAL A 65 6.16 -24.59 14.84
CA VAL A 65 6.41 -25.65 15.83
C VAL A 65 7.85 -25.55 16.30
N LEU A 66 8.04 -25.35 17.60
CA LEU A 66 9.32 -25.50 18.27
C LEU A 66 9.52 -26.96 18.68
N VAL A 67 10.73 -27.49 18.50
CA VAL A 67 11.14 -28.84 18.92
C VAL A 67 12.52 -28.82 19.54
N ASN A 68 12.77 -29.70 20.48
CA ASN A 68 14.10 -29.91 21.04
C ASN A 68 14.53 -31.38 20.91
N PHE A 69 15.84 -31.61 20.86
CA PHE A 69 16.48 -32.92 20.83
C PHE A 69 17.62 -32.92 21.86
N ASP A 70 17.89 -34.06 22.49
CA ASP A 70 19.09 -34.19 23.34
C ASP A 70 20.31 -34.46 22.44
N LEU A 71 21.10 -33.42 22.18
CA LEU A 71 22.29 -33.49 21.32
C LEU A 71 23.60 -33.59 22.12
N SER A 72 23.53 -33.96 23.40
CA SER A 72 24.71 -34.06 24.28
C SER A 72 25.82 -34.97 23.72
N SER A 73 25.44 -36.06 23.03
CA SER A 73 26.38 -36.99 22.40
C SER A 73 27.02 -36.50 21.09
N ILE A 74 26.56 -35.35 20.57
CA ILE A 74 27.10 -34.69 19.37
C ILE A 74 28.13 -33.61 19.74
N LYS A 75 28.12 -33.12 20.99
CA LYS A 75 29.04 -32.08 21.44
C LYS A 75 30.51 -32.48 21.20
N GLY A 76 31.28 -31.62 20.56
CA GLY A 76 32.69 -31.87 20.23
C GLY A 76 32.93 -32.72 18.98
N LYS A 77 31.91 -32.88 18.13
CA LYS A 77 32.00 -33.63 16.86
C LYS A 77 31.59 -32.74 15.69
N THR A 78 32.24 -32.92 14.56
CA THR A 78 31.88 -32.25 13.30
C THR A 78 30.76 -33.03 12.61
N VAL A 79 29.66 -32.37 12.28
CA VAL A 79 28.51 -33.01 11.64
C VAL A 79 28.75 -33.04 10.13
N THR A 80 28.82 -34.23 9.55
CA THR A 80 29.00 -34.37 8.09
C THR A 80 27.66 -34.43 7.36
N LYS A 81 26.61 -34.90 8.03
CA LYS A 81 25.27 -35.02 7.46
C LYS A 81 24.19 -34.94 8.53
N ALA A 82 23.10 -34.25 8.21
CA ALA A 82 21.92 -34.22 9.07
C ALA A 82 20.63 -34.31 8.25
N LYS A 83 19.63 -35.00 8.80
CA LYS A 83 18.31 -35.17 8.17
C LYS A 83 17.19 -35.17 9.20
N LEU A 84 16.11 -34.44 8.91
CA LEU A 84 14.88 -34.44 9.69
C LEU A 84 13.81 -35.32 9.04
N ARG A 85 13.17 -36.17 9.84
CA ARG A 85 11.94 -36.88 9.50
C ARG A 85 10.75 -36.30 10.27
N ILE A 86 9.67 -35.98 9.55
CA ILE A 86 8.41 -35.51 10.12
C ILE A 86 7.22 -36.27 9.53
N TYR A 87 6.24 -36.61 10.37
CA TYR A 87 5.01 -37.26 9.92
C TYR A 87 3.92 -36.23 9.66
N SER A 88 3.27 -36.34 8.50
CA SER A 88 2.17 -35.46 8.14
C SER A 88 0.88 -35.85 8.87
N ALA A 89 0.21 -34.86 9.46
CA ALA A 89 -1.12 -34.99 10.04
C ALA A 89 -2.19 -34.39 9.12
N GLY A 90 -2.12 -34.74 7.82
CA GLY A 90 -2.99 -34.21 6.76
C GLY A 90 -2.41 -33.03 5.96
N ALA A 91 -1.12 -32.75 6.11
CA ALA A 91 -0.39 -31.75 5.33
C ALA A 91 0.17 -32.31 4.01
N ILE A 92 0.29 -31.45 3.01
CA ILE A 92 1.07 -31.67 1.79
C ILE A 92 2.26 -30.72 1.89
N LEU A 93 3.43 -31.25 2.24
CA LEU A 93 4.63 -30.46 2.40
C LEU A 93 5.46 -30.48 1.11
N TYR A 94 5.93 -29.31 0.69
CA TYR A 94 6.84 -29.19 -0.44
C TYR A 94 8.16 -28.54 -0.06
N LYS A 95 8.13 -27.34 0.53
CA LYS A 95 9.33 -26.69 1.08
C LYS A 95 9.13 -26.43 2.57
N VAL A 96 10.03 -26.98 3.38
CA VAL A 96 10.02 -26.85 4.84
C VAL A 96 11.29 -26.09 5.25
N GLY A 97 11.14 -25.15 6.18
CA GLY A 97 12.23 -24.47 6.85
C GLY A 97 12.50 -25.08 8.22
N PHE A 98 13.78 -25.07 8.60
CA PHE A 98 14.28 -25.55 9.86
C PHE A 98 15.30 -24.55 10.39
N SER A 99 15.13 -24.07 11.61
CA SER A 99 15.97 -23.02 12.18
C SER A 99 16.32 -23.31 13.64
N SER A 100 17.56 -23.05 14.05
CA SER A 100 17.95 -23.04 15.46
C SER A 100 17.34 -21.83 16.17
N VAL A 101 17.09 -21.91 17.48
CA VAL A 101 16.58 -20.76 18.27
C VAL A 101 17.70 -20.17 19.13
N THR A 102 18.01 -18.88 19.00
CA THR A 102 19.14 -18.27 19.75
C THR A 102 18.82 -17.94 21.22
N THR A 103 17.62 -18.26 21.68
CA THR A 103 17.19 -18.01 23.06
C THR A 103 16.53 -19.24 23.65
N LYS A 104 16.90 -19.57 24.89
CA LYS A 104 16.37 -20.71 25.63
C LYS A 104 14.87 -20.56 25.82
N TRP A 105 14.13 -21.61 25.50
CA TRP A 105 12.69 -21.70 25.68
C TRP A 105 12.31 -22.97 26.44
N THR A 106 11.10 -23.00 26.96
CA THR A 106 10.56 -24.15 27.70
C THR A 106 9.31 -24.67 26.99
N GLY A 107 9.23 -25.98 26.73
CA GLY A 107 7.94 -26.58 26.37
C GLY A 107 6.95 -26.46 27.50
N GLY A 108 5.70 -26.14 27.16
CA GLY A 108 4.62 -26.06 28.14
C GLY A 108 3.91 -27.40 28.34
N SER A 109 2.88 -27.42 29.18
CA SER A 109 1.99 -28.57 29.37
C SER A 109 0.67 -28.46 28.61
N GLY A 110 0.50 -27.42 27.79
CA GLY A 110 -0.71 -27.18 27.01
C GLY A 110 -1.03 -28.33 26.04
N ASN A 111 -2.30 -28.73 25.99
CA ASN A 111 -2.81 -29.81 25.14
C ASN A 111 -3.81 -29.34 24.07
N SER A 112 -4.06 -28.02 23.96
CA SER A 112 -5.08 -27.46 23.07
C SER A 112 -4.68 -26.10 22.50
N PHE A 113 -5.35 -25.68 21.42
CA PHE A 113 -5.20 -24.37 20.79
C PHE A 113 -5.96 -23.28 21.56
N LYS A 114 -5.67 -23.12 22.86
CA LYS A 114 -6.30 -22.12 23.74
C LYS A 114 -5.25 -21.23 24.39
N LYS A 115 -5.70 -20.05 24.84
CA LYS A 115 -4.87 -19.16 25.66
C LYS A 115 -4.49 -19.90 26.94
N TYR A 116 -3.21 -19.91 27.26
CA TYR A 116 -2.67 -20.61 28.42
C TYR A 116 -1.68 -19.70 29.14
N ASN A 117 -1.92 -19.46 30.43
CA ASN A 117 -1.07 -18.59 31.26
C ASN A 117 -0.02 -19.39 32.08
N GLY A 118 0.05 -20.70 31.90
CA GLY A 118 1.01 -21.55 32.62
C GLY A 118 2.40 -21.58 31.96
N PRO A 119 3.32 -22.42 32.46
CA PRO A 119 4.69 -22.50 31.95
C PRO A 119 4.71 -22.96 30.49
N GLY A 120 5.54 -22.29 29.68
CA GLY A 120 5.77 -22.64 28.28
C GLY A 120 5.96 -21.45 27.33
N ALA A 121 6.57 -21.71 26.17
CA ALA A 121 6.79 -20.72 25.12
C ALA A 121 5.48 -20.29 24.42
N THR A 122 5.40 -19.02 24.03
CA THR A 122 4.36 -18.45 23.17
C THR A 122 5.01 -17.59 22.09
N TRP A 123 4.21 -16.97 21.22
CA TRP A 123 4.74 -15.99 20.27
C TRP A 123 5.51 -14.86 20.94
N ARG A 124 5.01 -14.37 22.08
CA ARG A 124 5.54 -13.18 22.75
C ARG A 124 6.68 -13.47 23.70
N ARG A 125 6.77 -14.69 24.24
CA ARG A 125 7.73 -15.02 25.30
C ARG A 125 8.25 -16.45 25.19
N PRO A 126 9.53 -16.72 25.48
CA PRO A 126 10.08 -18.08 25.53
C PRO A 126 9.63 -18.88 26.76
N SER A 127 9.27 -18.17 27.83
CA SER A 127 8.71 -18.69 29.08
C SER A 127 8.09 -17.53 29.88
N PRO A 128 7.27 -17.80 30.92
CA PRO A 128 6.68 -16.75 31.74
C PRO A 128 7.74 -15.79 32.33
N GLY A 129 7.51 -14.48 32.20
CA GLY A 129 8.40 -13.44 32.74
C GLY A 129 9.70 -13.20 31.95
N LYS A 130 9.97 -13.97 30.89
CA LYS A 130 11.16 -13.80 30.03
C LYS A 130 10.79 -13.20 28.67
N PHE A 131 11.81 -12.74 27.94
CA PHE A 131 11.69 -12.15 26.60
C PHE A 131 12.50 -12.97 25.61
N TRP A 132 12.08 -12.99 24.34
CA TRP A 132 12.79 -13.72 23.30
C TRP A 132 14.13 -13.06 22.97
N ALA A 133 14.23 -11.74 23.04
CA ALA A 133 15.48 -11.01 22.87
C ALA A 133 15.54 -9.90 23.92
N TRP A 134 15.40 -8.64 23.51
CA TRP A 134 15.38 -7.49 24.43
C TRP A 134 14.05 -7.39 25.22
N LYS A 135 14.11 -6.66 26.34
CA LYS A 135 12.95 -6.41 27.20
C LYS A 135 11.83 -5.67 26.46
N GLY A 136 10.58 -6.12 26.66
CA GLY A 136 9.39 -5.46 26.12
C GLY A 136 8.79 -6.21 24.92
N ASN A 137 8.96 -5.68 23.71
CA ASN A 137 8.22 -6.10 22.52
C ASN A 137 8.93 -7.12 21.61
N SER A 138 10.02 -7.75 22.07
CA SER A 138 10.61 -8.88 21.33
C SER A 138 9.61 -10.05 21.22
N ASN A 139 9.71 -10.81 20.14
CA ASN A 139 8.88 -11.98 19.83
C ASN A 139 9.73 -13.04 19.13
N LEU A 140 9.17 -14.23 18.88
CA LEU A 140 9.88 -15.37 18.31
C LEU A 140 10.65 -15.07 17.00
N GLU A 141 10.12 -14.23 16.10
CA GLU A 141 10.77 -13.91 14.81
C GLU A 141 12.14 -13.26 14.97
N HIS A 142 12.42 -12.68 16.12
CA HIS A 142 13.70 -12.03 16.38
C HIS A 142 14.82 -13.01 16.69
N VAL A 143 14.56 -14.31 16.83
CA VAL A 143 15.57 -15.30 17.28
C VAL A 143 15.57 -16.60 16.45
N VAL A 144 14.92 -16.59 15.29
CA VAL A 144 14.81 -17.72 14.36
C VAL A 144 14.91 -17.24 12.91
N ASN A 145 14.94 -18.16 11.95
CA ASN A 145 14.99 -17.90 10.51
C ASN A 145 16.12 -16.95 10.10
N SER A 146 17.32 -17.23 10.63
CA SER A 146 18.57 -16.51 10.39
C SER A 146 18.62 -15.10 10.99
N MET A 147 17.57 -14.70 11.71
CA MET A 147 17.56 -13.49 12.51
C MET A 147 18.40 -13.68 13.77
N SER A 148 19.08 -12.60 14.18
CA SER A 148 19.88 -12.55 15.41
C SER A 148 20.87 -13.71 15.53
N GLY A 149 21.53 -14.04 14.40
CA GLY A 149 22.53 -15.09 14.36
C GLY A 149 21.98 -16.50 14.52
N SER A 150 20.68 -16.76 14.37
CA SER A 150 20.19 -18.14 14.21
C SER A 150 20.76 -18.77 12.93
N ARG A 151 20.85 -20.09 12.90
CA ARG A 151 21.15 -20.86 11.69
C ARG A 151 19.86 -21.42 11.13
N SER A 152 19.71 -21.37 9.81
CA SER A 152 18.52 -21.90 9.17
C SER A 152 18.88 -22.58 7.86
N CYS A 153 18.14 -23.63 7.56
CA CYS A 153 18.14 -24.26 6.27
C CYS A 153 16.71 -24.53 5.83
N TYR A 154 16.53 -24.69 4.53
CA TYR A 154 15.25 -25.04 3.95
C TYR A 154 15.48 -25.96 2.77
N GLY A 155 14.52 -26.82 2.49
CA GLY A 155 14.68 -27.79 1.42
C GLY A 155 13.36 -28.36 0.96
N GLN A 156 13.43 -29.05 -0.17
CA GLN A 156 12.29 -29.79 -0.68
C GLN A 156 12.04 -31.00 0.22
N ALA A 157 10.87 -31.08 0.82
CA ALA A 157 10.46 -32.21 1.63
C ALA A 157 10.19 -33.41 0.71
N LYS A 158 11.00 -34.47 0.85
CA LYS A 158 10.83 -35.73 0.11
C LYS A 158 9.78 -36.58 0.82
N LYS A 159 8.63 -36.79 0.18
CA LYS A 159 7.61 -37.70 0.72
C LYS A 159 8.07 -39.15 0.59
N ILE A 160 8.07 -39.89 1.70
CA ILE A 160 8.37 -41.33 1.75
C ILE A 160 7.25 -42.00 2.52
N GLY A 161 6.40 -42.77 1.83
CA GLY A 161 5.20 -43.37 2.42
C GLY A 161 4.31 -42.33 3.12
N ASN A 162 4.24 -42.39 4.45
CA ASN A 162 3.43 -41.53 5.31
C ASN A 162 4.22 -40.40 6.04
N TYR A 163 5.52 -40.27 5.77
CA TYR A 163 6.36 -39.22 6.34
C TYR A 163 7.09 -38.41 5.27
N TYR A 164 7.76 -37.35 5.70
CA TYR A 164 8.61 -36.49 4.89
C TYR A 164 10.02 -36.49 5.46
N GLU A 165 11.02 -36.49 4.58
CA GLU A 165 12.42 -36.28 4.92
C GLU A 165 12.92 -34.95 4.33
N LEU A 166 13.78 -34.29 5.10
CA LEU A 166 14.44 -33.04 4.74
C LEU A 166 15.92 -33.15 5.12
N ASP A 167 16.81 -32.92 4.16
CA ASP A 167 18.23 -32.75 4.45
C ASP A 167 18.45 -31.39 5.14
N LEU A 168 19.26 -31.40 6.19
CA LEU A 168 19.57 -30.23 7.00
C LEU A 168 21.03 -29.82 6.83
N SER A 169 21.31 -28.53 7.00
CA SER A 169 22.68 -28.04 7.09
C SER A 169 23.31 -28.45 8.43
N PRO A 170 24.53 -29.03 8.43
CA PRO A 170 25.29 -29.33 9.64
C PRO A 170 25.35 -28.19 10.66
N GLU A 171 25.63 -26.97 10.17
CA GLU A 171 25.79 -25.77 11.00
C GLU A 171 24.58 -25.48 11.89
N VAL A 172 23.37 -25.83 11.42
CA VAL A 172 22.14 -25.67 12.22
C VAL A 172 22.13 -26.58 13.44
N ILE A 173 22.65 -27.80 13.29
CA ILE A 173 22.75 -28.80 14.34
C ILE A 173 23.88 -28.45 15.29
N GLU A 174 25.06 -28.13 14.76
CA GLU A 174 26.28 -27.81 15.50
C GLU A 174 26.07 -26.60 16.42
N ALA A 175 25.36 -25.57 15.95
CA ALA A 175 25.05 -24.40 16.77
C ALA A 175 24.19 -24.71 18.02
N VAL A 176 23.35 -25.75 17.96
CA VAL A 176 22.57 -26.22 19.13
C VAL A 176 23.38 -27.21 19.96
N ALA A 177 24.17 -28.09 19.32
CA ALA A 177 25.02 -29.06 20.01
C ALA A 177 26.14 -28.40 20.82
N SER A 178 26.67 -27.24 20.37
CA SER A 178 27.64 -26.44 21.11
C SER A 178 27.07 -25.85 22.41
N GLY A 179 25.74 -25.75 22.51
CA GLY A 179 25.01 -25.10 23.60
C GLY A 179 24.84 -23.60 23.43
N HIS A 180 25.35 -23.00 22.35
CA HIS A 180 25.19 -21.58 22.06
C HIS A 180 23.75 -21.23 21.65
N HIS A 181 23.07 -22.12 20.92
CA HIS A 181 21.65 -22.04 20.58
C HIS A 181 20.81 -23.10 21.33
N HIS A 182 19.49 -22.96 21.32
CA HIS A 182 18.59 -23.73 22.19
C HIS A 182 17.36 -24.28 21.44
N GLY A 183 17.49 -25.49 20.88
CA GLY A 183 16.42 -26.17 20.16
C GLY A 183 16.15 -25.56 18.78
N PHE A 184 15.04 -25.96 18.17
CA PHE A 184 14.74 -25.72 16.76
C PHE A 184 13.30 -25.27 16.52
N MET A 185 13.07 -24.66 15.35
CA MET A 185 11.79 -24.23 14.83
C MET A 185 11.56 -24.87 13.44
N ILE A 186 10.35 -25.40 13.22
CA ILE A 186 9.89 -25.96 11.95
C ILE A 186 8.79 -25.07 11.36
N SER A 187 8.88 -24.76 10.07
CA SER A 187 7.94 -23.90 9.34
C SER A 187 7.69 -24.39 7.90
N GLU A 188 6.50 -24.10 7.33
CA GLU A 188 6.26 -24.23 5.88
C GLU A 188 6.81 -23.01 5.15
N HIS A 189 7.73 -23.19 4.19
CA HIS A 189 8.25 -22.10 3.36
C HIS A 189 7.49 -21.93 2.03
N ASP A 190 6.56 -22.84 1.73
CA ASP A 190 5.80 -22.89 0.46
C ASP A 190 4.33 -22.42 0.56
N GLY A 191 4.02 -21.54 1.52
CA GLY A 191 2.64 -21.14 1.84
C GLY A 191 1.85 -20.47 0.71
N TRP A 192 2.49 -20.07 -0.38
CA TRP A 192 1.82 -19.46 -1.55
C TRP A 192 0.94 -20.44 -2.33
N ARG A 193 1.12 -21.76 -2.19
CA ARG A 193 0.21 -22.79 -2.76
C ARG A 193 -1.24 -22.62 -2.30
N ARG A 194 -1.44 -21.86 -1.23
CA ARG A 194 -2.75 -21.52 -0.69
C ARG A 194 -3.51 -20.48 -1.50
N SER A 195 -2.84 -19.73 -2.38
CA SER A 195 -3.48 -18.67 -3.18
C SER A 195 -4.47 -19.26 -4.19
N SER A 196 -5.60 -18.56 -4.36
CA SER A 196 -6.75 -19.08 -5.10
C SER A 196 -6.44 -19.39 -6.57
N TRP A 197 -5.61 -18.57 -7.23
CA TRP A 197 -5.23 -18.78 -8.62
C TRP A 197 -4.35 -20.03 -8.78
N VAL A 198 -3.49 -20.33 -7.81
CA VAL A 198 -2.60 -21.50 -7.85
C VAL A 198 -3.37 -22.79 -7.70
N LYS A 199 -4.26 -22.85 -6.70
CA LYS A 199 -5.20 -23.97 -6.52
C LYS A 199 -6.01 -24.23 -7.76
N GLN A 200 -6.56 -23.17 -8.36
CA GLN A 200 -7.44 -23.27 -9.52
C GLN A 200 -6.70 -23.63 -10.82
N TYR A 201 -5.58 -22.96 -11.11
CA TYR A 201 -4.93 -23.02 -12.43
C TYR A 201 -3.73 -23.96 -12.49
N LEU A 202 -2.95 -24.10 -11.41
CA LEU A 202 -1.78 -24.98 -11.39
C LEU A 202 -2.10 -26.38 -10.85
N PHE A 203 -2.89 -26.48 -9.78
CA PHE A 203 -3.17 -27.77 -9.13
C PHE A 203 -4.56 -28.34 -9.41
N LYS A 204 -5.44 -27.60 -10.10
CA LYS A 204 -6.82 -28.01 -10.43
C LYS A 204 -7.64 -28.50 -9.21
N GLN A 205 -7.40 -27.96 -8.03
CA GLN A 205 -8.09 -28.34 -6.79
C GLN A 205 -9.30 -27.44 -6.52
N SER A 206 -10.43 -28.03 -6.09
CA SER A 206 -11.59 -27.31 -5.55
C SER A 206 -11.29 -26.75 -4.14
N GLY A 207 -11.87 -25.60 -3.81
CA GLY A 207 -11.48 -24.80 -2.64
C GLY A 207 -11.63 -25.51 -1.29
N GLY A 208 -10.55 -25.48 -0.50
CA GLY A 208 -10.51 -25.83 0.93
C GLY A 208 -9.33 -25.13 1.63
N ASP A 209 -9.43 -24.91 2.94
CA ASP A 209 -8.37 -24.32 3.77
C ASP A 209 -7.24 -25.35 3.98
N HIS A 210 -6.08 -25.09 3.39
CA HIS A 210 -4.89 -25.90 3.63
C HIS A 210 -4.23 -25.42 4.93
N ASN A 211 -4.28 -26.23 5.98
CA ASN A 211 -3.61 -25.99 7.26
C ASN A 211 -2.56 -27.10 7.47
N PRO A 212 -1.28 -26.86 7.16
CA PRO A 212 -0.25 -27.90 7.19
C PRO A 212 0.05 -28.29 8.64
N LYS A 213 -0.48 -29.45 9.07
CA LYS A 213 -0.23 -30.04 10.38
C LYS A 213 0.78 -31.18 10.32
N ILE A 214 1.67 -31.23 11.30
CA ILE A 214 2.59 -32.34 11.54
C ILE A 214 2.29 -32.99 12.90
N PHE A 215 2.64 -34.26 13.05
CA PHE A 215 2.60 -34.92 14.34
C PHE A 215 3.78 -34.48 15.23
N LEU A 216 3.53 -34.45 16.54
CA LEU A 216 4.46 -34.00 17.57
C LEU A 216 4.83 -35.15 18.52
N LYS A 217 5.61 -34.89 19.58
CA LYS A 217 6.23 -35.88 20.47
C LYS A 217 5.25 -36.93 21.00
N GLU A 218 4.08 -36.51 21.49
CA GLU A 218 3.09 -37.40 22.13
C GLU A 218 2.34 -38.30 21.14
N GLN A 219 2.50 -38.09 19.83
CA GLN A 219 1.92 -39.00 18.87
C GLN A 219 2.75 -40.28 18.81
N ASN A 220 2.15 -41.39 19.24
CA ASN A 220 2.78 -42.71 19.26
C ASN A 220 3.48 -43.05 17.92
N GLY A 221 4.79 -43.28 18.00
CA GLY A 221 5.66 -43.67 16.87
C GLY A 221 5.87 -42.60 15.78
N LYS A 222 5.41 -41.36 15.98
CA LYS A 222 5.41 -40.31 14.93
C LYS A 222 6.05 -38.99 15.36
N ALA A 223 6.83 -38.99 16.44
CA ALA A 223 7.60 -37.83 16.87
C ALA A 223 8.57 -37.38 15.77
N PRO A 224 8.80 -36.06 15.59
CA PRO A 224 9.91 -35.57 14.77
C PRO A 224 11.22 -36.25 15.18
N THR A 225 11.97 -36.76 14.19
CA THR A 225 13.17 -37.56 14.42
C THR A 225 14.32 -37.00 13.59
N LEU A 226 15.47 -36.80 14.22
CA LEU A 226 16.70 -36.27 13.63
C LEU A 226 17.71 -37.41 13.46
N PHE A 227 18.29 -37.50 12.27
CA PHE A 227 19.38 -38.43 11.93
C PHE A 227 20.63 -37.62 11.66
N ILE A 228 21.74 -37.95 12.32
CA ILE A 228 23.01 -37.21 12.23
C ILE A 228 24.13 -38.22 11.98
N SER A 229 25.03 -37.91 11.06
CA SER A 229 26.33 -38.56 10.92
C SER A 229 27.40 -37.54 11.34
N ALA A 230 28.31 -37.93 12.24
CA ALA A 230 29.33 -37.02 12.77
C ALA A 230 30.69 -37.72 12.96
N GLU A 231 31.77 -36.95 12.84
CA GLU A 231 33.15 -37.42 12.99
C GLU A 231 33.81 -36.79 14.23
N LYS A 232 34.79 -37.50 14.83
CA LYS A 232 35.38 -37.15 16.13
C LYS A 232 36.59 -36.19 16.03
N THR A 233 37.02 -35.83 14.83
CA THR A 233 38.33 -35.21 14.56
C THR A 233 38.18 -33.77 14.07
N ASP A 234 38.10 -32.86 15.02
CA ASP A 234 38.62 -31.51 14.83
C ASP A 234 39.24 -31.03 16.16
N SER A 235 40.50 -30.62 16.09
CA SER A 235 41.30 -30.13 17.22
C SER A 235 42.01 -28.82 16.91
N MET A 236 41.85 -28.29 15.70
CA MET A 236 42.53 -27.07 15.28
C MET A 236 41.63 -25.89 15.61
N ALA A 237 42.12 -25.00 16.47
CA ALA A 237 41.33 -23.86 16.87
C ALA A 237 41.19 -22.80 15.76
N PRO A 238 40.10 -22.00 15.80
CA PRO A 238 39.94 -20.80 14.99
C PRO A 238 41.11 -19.83 15.14
N GLY A 239 41.34 -19.06 14.09
CA GLY A 239 42.32 -17.99 14.09
C GLY A 239 41.90 -16.81 14.97
N LYS A 240 42.79 -15.83 15.09
CA LYS A 240 42.51 -14.61 15.84
C LYS A 240 41.64 -13.67 15.02
N VAL A 241 40.50 -13.26 15.57
CA VAL A 241 39.65 -12.24 14.97
C VAL A 241 40.28 -10.85 15.08
N GLN A 242 40.14 -10.01 14.06
CA GLN A 242 40.52 -8.59 14.16
C GLN A 242 39.28 -7.76 14.41
N ALA A 243 39.29 -6.90 15.42
CA ALA A 243 38.13 -6.11 15.81
C ALA A 243 38.53 -4.66 16.12
N LYS A 244 37.66 -3.72 15.74
CA LYS A 244 37.73 -2.32 16.16
C LYS A 244 36.33 -1.76 16.30
N THR A 245 36.17 -0.67 17.03
CA THR A 245 34.89 0.03 17.10
C THR A 245 34.74 1.06 16.00
N ILE A 246 33.52 1.21 15.51
CA ILE A 246 33.15 2.25 14.55
C ILE A 246 31.96 3.03 15.08
N TRP A 247 31.79 4.25 14.57
CA TRP A 247 30.65 5.11 14.87
C TRP A 247 29.71 5.16 13.66
N LYS A 248 28.40 5.11 13.92
CA LYS A 248 27.34 5.38 12.94
C LYS A 248 26.29 6.29 13.56
N ASP A 249 25.67 7.13 12.76
CA ASP A 249 24.62 8.08 13.19
C ASP A 249 23.35 7.36 13.69
N ASN A 250 23.11 6.13 13.21
CA ASN A 250 21.97 5.29 13.59
C ASN A 250 22.18 4.46 14.87
N MET A 251 23.27 4.66 15.62
CA MET A 251 23.51 3.99 16.90
C MET A 251 22.57 4.53 18.00
N LEU A 252 22.16 3.65 18.92
CA LEU A 252 21.35 4.01 20.08
C LEU A 252 22.22 4.31 21.31
N ILE A 253 21.66 5.09 22.24
CA ILE A 253 22.24 5.29 23.58
C ILE A 253 22.55 3.93 24.22
N GLY A 254 23.76 3.79 24.77
CA GLY A 254 24.23 2.55 25.37
C GLY A 254 24.66 1.46 24.36
N GLU A 255 24.76 1.76 23.06
CA GLU A 255 25.32 0.81 22.09
C GLU A 255 26.82 0.99 21.86
N VAL A 256 27.47 -0.11 21.44
CA VAL A 256 28.79 -0.15 20.82
C VAL A 256 28.67 -0.93 19.51
N LEU A 257 29.26 -0.41 18.43
CA LEU A 257 29.29 -1.09 17.12
C LEU A 257 30.72 -1.51 16.82
N ILE A 258 30.89 -2.82 16.58
CA ILE A 258 32.19 -3.46 16.37
C ILE A 258 32.27 -3.87 14.90
N GLU A 259 33.29 -3.40 14.18
CA GLU A 259 33.69 -3.95 12.89
C GLU A 259 34.70 -5.08 13.15
N LEU A 260 34.39 -6.27 12.65
CA LEU A 260 35.23 -7.46 12.78
C LEU A 260 35.65 -7.98 11.39
N ILE A 261 36.89 -8.45 11.29
CA ILE A 261 37.35 -9.28 10.17
C ILE A 261 37.21 -10.73 10.60
N ALA A 262 36.33 -11.46 9.93
CA ALA A 262 36.05 -12.85 10.23
C ALA A 262 37.31 -13.72 10.05
N THR A 263 37.40 -14.77 10.84
CA THR A 263 38.47 -15.78 10.79
C THR A 263 37.87 -17.16 10.50
N GLY A 264 38.73 -18.16 10.37
CA GLY A 264 38.34 -19.52 10.05
C GLY A 264 37.73 -20.30 11.21
N ASP A 265 37.20 -21.48 10.90
CA ASP A 265 37.03 -22.59 11.84
C ASP A 265 38.42 -23.18 12.16
N ASP A 266 39.22 -23.40 11.12
CA ASP A 266 40.56 -23.98 11.16
C ASP A 266 41.63 -22.91 10.90
N GLY A 267 42.05 -22.21 11.96
CA GLY A 267 42.93 -21.05 11.81
C GLY A 267 42.25 -19.94 10.99
N ASN A 268 42.82 -19.59 9.83
CA ASN A 268 42.32 -18.47 9.01
C ASN A 268 41.55 -18.90 7.74
N LYS A 269 41.14 -20.16 7.65
CA LYS A 269 40.38 -20.71 6.50
C LYS A 269 39.02 -21.21 6.97
N GLY A 270 38.05 -21.24 6.07
CA GLY A 270 36.70 -21.69 6.40
C GLY A 270 35.90 -20.63 7.16
N LYS A 271 35.05 -21.07 8.08
CA LYS A 271 34.07 -20.22 8.75
C LYS A 271 33.80 -20.72 10.16
N ALA A 272 34.19 -19.92 11.16
CA ALA A 272 33.85 -20.22 12.55
C ALA A 272 32.34 -20.46 12.77
N LEU A 273 31.99 -21.29 13.73
CA LEU A 273 30.59 -21.58 14.05
C LEU A 273 29.92 -20.38 14.75
N TYR A 274 30.57 -19.77 15.75
CA TYR A 274 30.06 -18.59 16.46
C TYR A 274 31.19 -17.73 17.07
N TYR A 275 30.82 -16.57 17.62
CA TYR A 275 31.73 -15.73 18.41
C TYR A 275 31.38 -15.80 19.89
N GLU A 276 32.38 -16.02 20.73
CA GLU A 276 32.29 -15.77 22.16
C GLU A 276 32.73 -14.33 22.42
N ILE A 277 31.79 -13.50 22.87
CA ILE A 277 32.03 -12.09 23.21
C ILE A 277 31.75 -11.87 24.69
N LEU A 278 32.75 -11.36 25.41
CA LEU A 278 32.60 -10.88 26.78
C LEU A 278 32.61 -9.36 26.80
N ALA A 279 31.63 -8.75 27.47
CA ALA A 279 31.57 -7.32 27.79
C ALA A 279 31.67 -7.16 29.31
N ASP A 280 32.75 -6.54 29.79
CA ASP A 280 33.12 -6.47 31.22
C ASP A 280 33.09 -7.85 31.90
N GLY A 281 33.61 -8.87 31.20
CA GLY A 281 33.66 -10.26 31.66
C GLY A 281 32.32 -11.01 31.61
N LYS A 282 31.23 -10.38 31.17
CA LYS A 282 29.92 -11.02 31.01
C LYS A 282 29.69 -11.43 29.57
N GLU A 283 29.22 -12.65 29.35
CA GLU A 283 28.89 -13.15 28.02
C GLU A 283 27.75 -12.35 27.37
N VAL A 284 27.99 -11.92 26.13
CA VAL A 284 26.97 -11.31 25.28
C VAL A 284 26.04 -12.42 24.77
N PRO A 285 24.71 -12.28 24.94
CA PRO A 285 23.78 -13.34 24.55
C PRO A 285 23.75 -13.55 23.03
N ALA A 286 23.56 -14.80 22.60
CA ALA A 286 23.57 -15.20 21.19
C ALA A 286 22.62 -14.37 20.30
N TRP A 287 21.46 -13.96 20.82
CA TRP A 287 20.52 -13.13 20.06
C TRP A 287 21.05 -11.72 19.71
N MET A 288 22.11 -11.24 20.39
CA MET A 288 22.76 -9.99 20.02
C MET A 288 23.81 -10.17 18.92
N LEU A 289 24.14 -11.40 18.54
CA LEU A 289 25.24 -11.71 17.61
C LEU A 289 24.72 -11.99 16.19
N ASN A 290 25.61 -11.89 15.21
CA ASN A 290 25.36 -12.33 13.84
C ASN A 290 26.10 -13.65 13.59
N ALA A 291 25.64 -14.42 12.60
CA ALA A 291 26.40 -15.57 12.13
C ALA A 291 27.79 -15.12 11.65
N PRO A 292 28.88 -15.82 11.99
CA PRO A 292 30.19 -15.55 11.38
C PRO A 292 30.11 -15.56 9.86
N LEU A 293 30.87 -14.70 9.21
CA LEU A 293 31.10 -14.76 7.77
C LEU A 293 32.35 -15.59 7.46
N ALA A 294 32.57 -15.91 6.18
CA ALA A 294 33.79 -16.59 5.74
C ALA A 294 35.04 -15.79 6.11
N ALA A 295 36.15 -16.47 6.39
CA ALA A 295 37.40 -15.84 6.77
C ALA A 295 37.82 -14.70 5.81
N GLY A 296 38.25 -13.58 6.38
CA GLY A 296 38.61 -12.35 5.66
C GLY A 296 37.45 -11.39 5.37
N ALA A 297 36.19 -11.83 5.52
CA ALA A 297 35.03 -10.96 5.33
C ALA A 297 34.88 -9.95 6.47
N LYS A 298 34.43 -8.74 6.13
CA LYS A 298 34.04 -7.71 7.09
C LYS A 298 32.63 -7.94 7.58
N GLN A 299 32.40 -7.78 8.87
CA GLN A 299 31.07 -7.87 9.47
C GLN A 299 30.91 -6.89 10.62
N LEU A 300 29.67 -6.48 10.87
CA LEU A 300 29.31 -5.59 11.97
C LEU A 300 28.61 -6.37 13.07
N ILE A 301 29.03 -6.14 14.32
CA ILE A 301 28.41 -6.69 15.53
C ILE A 301 27.94 -5.54 16.42
N ARG A 302 26.64 -5.47 16.66
CA ARG A 302 26.00 -4.43 17.47
C ARG A 302 25.74 -4.95 18.88
N ILE A 303 26.45 -4.38 19.84
CA ILE A 303 26.28 -4.67 21.26
C ILE A 303 25.41 -3.58 21.87
N SER A 304 24.25 -3.97 22.39
CA SER A 304 23.26 -3.08 23.01
C SER A 304 23.19 -3.29 24.52
N GLU A 305 22.27 -2.57 25.18
CA GLU A 305 21.98 -2.70 26.62
C GLU A 305 23.16 -2.40 27.55
N GLN A 306 24.13 -1.60 27.09
CA GLN A 306 25.23 -1.14 27.94
C GLN A 306 24.85 0.13 28.70
N THR A 307 25.52 0.38 29.83
CA THR A 307 25.36 1.65 30.55
C THR A 307 25.80 2.81 29.65
N PRO A 308 24.97 3.85 29.42
CA PRO A 308 25.31 4.96 28.54
C PRO A 308 26.60 5.68 28.91
N GLY A 309 27.50 5.87 27.94
CA GLY A 309 28.77 6.58 28.14
C GLY A 309 29.83 5.81 28.93
N LYS A 310 29.55 4.57 29.33
CA LYS A 310 30.48 3.73 30.07
C LYS A 310 31.60 3.22 29.14
N GLU A 311 32.83 3.20 29.63
CA GLU A 311 33.92 2.45 29.02
C GLU A 311 33.78 0.96 29.36
N ILE A 312 33.77 0.12 28.34
CA ILE A 312 33.52 -1.33 28.43
C ILE A 312 34.74 -2.06 27.92
N SER A 313 35.17 -3.08 28.66
CA SER A 313 36.23 -3.99 28.24
C SER A 313 35.63 -5.15 27.44
N PHE A 314 36.06 -5.33 26.20
CA PHE A 314 35.64 -6.41 25.32
C PHE A 314 36.73 -7.48 25.20
N SER A 315 36.30 -8.75 25.16
CA SER A 315 37.11 -9.89 24.73
C SER A 315 36.32 -10.69 23.69
N ILE A 316 36.86 -10.88 22.50
CA ILE A 316 36.20 -11.57 21.39
C ILE A 316 37.08 -12.71 20.90
N ARG A 317 36.52 -13.91 20.74
CA ARG A 317 37.16 -15.02 20.03
C ARG A 317 36.17 -15.80 19.18
N ALA A 318 36.68 -16.43 18.13
CA ALA A 318 35.93 -17.37 17.31
C ALA A 318 35.92 -18.76 17.96
N VAL A 319 34.84 -19.51 17.74
CA VAL A 319 34.66 -20.90 18.17
C VAL A 319 34.17 -21.71 16.98
N ASP A 320 34.76 -22.88 16.72
CA ASP A 320 34.38 -23.82 15.67
C ASP A 320 33.25 -24.77 16.09
N GLU A 321 32.93 -25.76 15.26
CA GLU A 321 31.91 -26.76 15.52
C GLU A 321 32.28 -27.81 16.57
N ALA A 322 33.57 -28.14 16.72
CA ALA A 322 34.07 -29.01 17.78
C ALA A 322 34.17 -28.30 19.14
N GLY A 323 34.02 -26.98 19.16
CA GLY A 323 34.11 -26.15 20.36
C GLY A 323 35.54 -25.72 20.70
N ASN A 324 36.51 -25.89 19.79
CA ASN A 324 37.84 -25.32 19.99
C ASN A 324 37.74 -23.80 19.89
N LYS A 325 38.52 -23.12 20.73
CA LYS A 325 38.42 -21.68 20.92
C LYS A 325 39.67 -20.99 20.43
N GLY A 326 39.51 -20.07 19.49
CA GLY A 326 40.61 -19.28 18.97
C GLY A 326 41.17 -18.29 20.00
N PRO A 327 42.32 -17.65 19.71
CA PRO A 327 42.90 -16.63 20.55
C PRO A 327 41.96 -15.42 20.72
N PRO A 328 41.84 -14.83 21.94
CA PRO A 328 41.02 -13.66 22.16
C PRO A 328 41.65 -12.37 21.60
N THR A 329 40.80 -11.47 21.15
CA THR A 329 41.11 -10.08 20.85
C THR A 329 40.42 -9.20 21.87
N THR A 330 41.21 -8.43 22.61
CA THR A 330 40.74 -7.56 23.70
C THR A 330 40.91 -6.10 23.35
N PHE A 331 39.91 -5.28 23.66
CA PHE A 331 39.97 -3.83 23.49
C PHE A 331 38.95 -3.16 24.41
N LYS A 332 39.05 -1.83 24.55
CA LYS A 332 38.06 -1.03 25.27
C LYS A 332 37.28 -0.15 24.32
N ALA A 333 36.02 0.09 24.64
CA ALA A 333 35.18 1.02 23.89
C ALA A 333 34.17 1.73 24.77
N LYS A 334 33.87 2.98 24.42
CA LYS A 334 32.84 3.77 25.09
C LYS A 334 31.49 3.57 24.41
N SER A 335 30.47 3.22 25.17
CA SER A 335 29.09 3.19 24.66
C SER A 335 28.57 4.59 24.37
N ILE A 336 27.56 4.70 23.50
CA ILE A 336 26.95 6.01 23.18
C ILE A 336 26.37 6.65 24.46
N PRO A 337 26.80 7.87 24.84
CA PRO A 337 26.32 8.55 26.03
C PRO A 337 24.97 9.22 25.81
N SER A 338 24.23 9.48 26.88
CA SER A 338 23.12 10.43 26.86
C SER A 338 23.65 11.86 26.67
N ILE A 339 22.82 12.74 26.09
CA ILE A 339 23.15 14.16 25.92
C ILE A 339 22.12 15.04 26.64
N THR A 340 22.52 16.28 26.92
CA THR A 340 21.59 17.34 27.35
C THR A 340 21.41 18.30 26.19
N ILE A 341 20.16 18.70 25.93
CA ILE A 341 19.83 19.72 24.94
C ILE A 341 19.49 21.04 25.64
N PRO A 342 19.62 22.20 24.94
CA PRO A 342 19.15 23.47 25.46
C PRO A 342 17.70 23.40 25.97
N ALA A 343 17.48 23.87 27.20
CA ALA A 343 16.15 23.92 27.79
C ALA A 343 15.22 24.86 27.01
N VAL A 344 13.95 24.46 26.87
CA VAL A 344 12.91 25.24 26.20
C VAL A 344 11.74 25.46 27.16
N LYS A 345 11.29 26.71 27.33
CA LYS A 345 9.94 27.01 27.83
C LYS A 345 9.21 27.75 26.70
N ALA A 346 8.21 27.10 26.12
CA ALA A 346 7.55 27.47 24.87
C ALA A 346 7.36 29.00 24.61
N ARG A 347 7.55 29.39 23.34
CA ARG A 347 7.25 30.73 22.82
C ARG A 347 5.75 30.96 22.79
N TYR A 348 5.28 31.97 23.52
CA TYR A 348 3.92 32.46 23.37
C TYR A 348 3.88 33.99 23.46
N VAL A 349 2.94 34.58 22.74
CA VAL A 349 2.32 35.86 23.09
C VAL A 349 0.84 35.55 23.34
N LEU A 350 0.44 35.31 24.58
CA LEU A 350 -0.98 35.24 24.91
C LEU A 350 -1.64 36.61 24.75
N GLY A 351 -2.65 36.66 23.90
CA GLY A 351 -4.03 37.08 24.25
C GLY A 351 -4.32 38.46 24.85
N ALA A 352 -3.33 39.30 25.12
CA ALA A 352 -3.53 40.64 25.72
C ALA A 352 -3.80 41.74 24.65
N GLY A 353 -4.08 41.35 23.42
CA GLY A 353 -4.39 42.25 22.31
C GLY A 353 -5.74 41.94 21.68
N SER A 354 -5.96 42.47 20.48
CA SER A 354 -7.19 42.30 19.72
C SER A 354 -6.88 41.85 18.30
N THR A 355 -7.90 41.34 17.62
CA THR A 355 -7.89 41.27 16.16
C THR A 355 -7.89 42.68 15.56
N ILE A 356 -7.47 42.83 14.30
CA ILE A 356 -7.64 44.08 13.56
C ILE A 356 -9.05 44.11 12.96
N LYS A 357 -9.77 45.24 13.06
CA LYS A 357 -11.12 45.37 12.49
C LYS A 357 -11.30 46.69 11.74
N ASN A 358 -12.15 46.67 10.73
CA ASN A 358 -12.84 47.85 10.22
C ASN A 358 -14.36 47.63 10.32
N LYS A 359 -15.20 48.42 9.64
CA LYS A 359 -16.66 48.28 9.76
C LYS A 359 -17.21 46.98 9.15
N THR A 360 -16.46 46.29 8.28
CA THR A 360 -16.97 45.14 7.52
C THR A 360 -16.24 43.84 7.78
N VAL A 361 -14.96 43.88 8.18
CA VAL A 361 -14.13 42.68 8.41
C VAL A 361 -13.35 42.70 9.72
N GLU A 362 -13.15 41.51 10.27
CA GLU A 362 -12.25 41.19 11.39
C GLU A 362 -11.11 40.29 10.89
N VAL A 363 -9.86 40.61 11.25
CA VAL A 363 -8.65 39.97 10.72
C VAL A 363 -7.71 39.53 11.86
N TRP A 364 -7.21 38.30 11.78
CA TRP A 364 -6.17 37.75 12.65
C TRP A 364 -5.23 36.83 11.86
N ALA A 365 -4.07 36.52 12.41
CA ALA A 365 -3.13 35.55 11.84
C ALA A 365 -2.97 34.31 12.72
N TYR A 366 -2.56 33.21 12.12
CA TYR A 366 -2.34 31.93 12.80
C TYR A 366 -1.36 31.02 12.03
N PRO A 367 -0.85 29.92 12.63
CA PRO A 367 0.19 29.08 12.04
C PRO A 367 -0.22 28.35 10.76
N ASP A 368 0.80 28.03 9.95
CA ASP A 368 0.71 27.37 8.65
C ASP A 368 0.10 25.95 8.68
N LEU A 369 0.31 25.19 9.76
CA LEU A 369 -0.17 23.80 9.86
C LEU A 369 -1.63 23.68 10.36
N GLU A 370 -2.24 24.78 10.77
CA GLU A 370 -3.59 24.79 11.31
C GLU A 370 -4.67 24.83 10.23
N LYS A 371 -5.90 24.46 10.62
CA LYS A 371 -7.09 24.55 9.76
C LYS A 371 -8.17 25.35 10.45
N ALA A 372 -8.65 26.40 9.80
CA ALA A 372 -9.77 27.19 10.28
C ALA A 372 -11.10 26.69 9.73
N ASN A 373 -12.17 26.82 10.52
CA ASN A 373 -13.53 26.53 10.09
C ASN A 373 -14.09 27.70 9.26
N PRO A 374 -14.71 27.50 8.09
CA PRO A 374 -15.19 28.60 7.23
C PRO A 374 -16.37 29.41 7.82
N ILE A 375 -17.02 28.91 8.88
CA ILE A 375 -18.18 29.56 9.52
C ILE A 375 -17.75 30.33 10.76
N THR A 376 -16.99 29.65 11.62
CA THR A 376 -16.65 30.18 12.95
C THR A 376 -15.24 30.72 13.00
N GLY A 377 -14.34 30.28 12.11
CA GLY A 377 -12.90 30.52 12.16
C GLY A 377 -12.16 29.73 13.24
N ASN A 378 -12.85 28.87 14.00
CA ASN A 378 -12.22 28.06 15.05
C ASN A 378 -11.23 27.08 14.44
N ILE A 379 -10.18 26.74 15.20
CA ILE A 379 -9.06 25.93 14.74
C ILE A 379 -9.25 24.45 15.06
N LEU A 380 -8.79 23.57 14.17
CA LEU A 380 -8.94 22.13 14.30
C LEU A 380 -8.16 21.54 15.50
N GLU A 381 -6.94 22.03 15.75
CA GLU A 381 -6.09 21.57 16.87
C GLU A 381 -6.78 21.74 18.23
N ASP A 382 -7.52 22.83 18.42
CA ASP A 382 -8.16 23.18 19.70
C ASP A 382 -9.35 22.29 20.06
N LYS A 383 -9.74 21.34 19.20
CA LYS A 383 -10.98 20.54 19.34
C LYS A 383 -12.24 21.42 19.44
N SER A 384 -12.15 22.69 19.05
CA SER A 384 -13.24 23.67 19.01
C SER A 384 -13.81 23.86 17.59
N TYR A 385 -13.29 23.13 16.61
CA TYR A 385 -13.65 23.25 15.19
C TYR A 385 -15.15 23.17 14.91
N PHE A 386 -15.88 22.38 15.72
CA PHE A 386 -17.31 22.17 15.61
C PHE A 386 -18.12 22.96 16.65
N LEU A 387 -17.49 23.80 17.46
CA LEU A 387 -18.17 24.70 18.38
C LEU A 387 -18.54 25.99 17.67
N LYS A 388 -19.52 26.72 18.21
CA LYS A 388 -19.74 28.14 17.85
C LYS A 388 -18.46 28.96 18.14
N LYS A 389 -18.36 30.17 17.58
CA LYS A 389 -17.18 31.05 17.72
C LYS A 389 -16.82 31.18 19.22
N THR A 390 -15.61 30.74 19.59
CA THR A 390 -15.13 30.67 20.98
C THR A 390 -13.61 30.81 21.05
N GLY A 391 -13.10 31.11 22.24
CA GLY A 391 -11.67 31.16 22.55
C GLY A 391 -10.97 32.46 22.13
N THR A 392 -9.76 32.64 22.64
CA THR A 392 -8.94 33.86 22.49
C THR A 392 -7.82 33.71 21.45
N TYR A 393 -7.80 32.62 20.68
CA TYR A 393 -6.72 32.28 19.74
C TYR A 393 -6.47 33.35 18.64
N ARG A 394 -7.50 34.16 18.33
CA ARG A 394 -7.43 35.28 17.37
C ARG A 394 -6.72 36.51 17.94
N ASN A 395 -6.67 36.62 19.26
CA ASN A 395 -6.04 37.75 19.97
C ASN A 395 -4.53 37.56 20.08
N GLY A 396 -4.03 36.34 19.90
CA GLY A 396 -2.60 36.02 19.94
C GLY A 396 -2.36 34.51 19.95
N ASN A 397 -1.28 34.08 19.30
CA ASN A 397 -0.82 32.69 19.28
C ASN A 397 0.70 32.63 19.09
N ASN A 398 1.25 31.45 18.79
CA ASN A 398 2.70 31.23 18.65
C ASN A 398 3.35 31.98 17.48
N VAL A 399 2.57 32.41 16.48
CA VAL A 399 3.06 33.23 15.37
C VAL A 399 2.48 34.65 15.36
N TRP A 400 1.34 34.89 16.02
CA TRP A 400 0.60 36.16 15.98
C TRP A 400 0.65 36.92 17.31
N ASP A 401 1.10 38.16 17.26
CA ASP A 401 1.03 39.14 18.36
C ASP A 401 -0.09 40.14 18.07
N GLY A 402 -1.26 39.94 18.70
CA GLY A 402 -2.41 40.83 18.53
C GLY A 402 -2.29 42.17 19.26
N LYS A 403 -1.26 42.40 20.09
CA LYS A 403 -1.03 43.73 20.68
C LYS A 403 -0.34 44.64 19.68
N THR A 404 0.63 44.10 18.93
CA THR A 404 1.38 44.87 17.92
C THR A 404 0.86 44.69 16.50
N HIS A 405 -0.11 43.78 16.33
CA HIS A 405 -0.62 43.29 15.05
C HIS A 405 0.49 42.75 14.13
N THR A 406 1.39 41.96 14.71
CA THR A 406 2.60 41.46 14.04
C THR A 406 2.65 39.94 14.04
N VAL A 407 2.87 39.35 12.87
CA VAL A 407 3.29 37.96 12.70
C VAL A 407 4.79 37.88 12.93
N LYS A 408 5.24 37.02 13.85
CA LYS A 408 6.66 36.85 14.20
C LYS A 408 7.10 35.42 13.85
N LEU A 409 7.98 35.30 12.86
CA LEU A 409 8.53 34.02 12.39
C LEU A 409 10.04 33.96 12.60
N THR A 410 10.61 32.77 12.44
CA THR A 410 12.05 32.55 12.47
C THR A 410 12.43 31.55 11.39
N ALA A 411 13.47 31.86 10.63
CA ALA A 411 13.84 31.12 9.43
C ALA A 411 15.37 30.98 9.29
N LEU A 412 15.80 29.91 8.61
CA LEU A 412 17.11 29.82 7.98
C LEU A 412 17.11 30.65 6.69
N LYS A 413 18.30 30.96 6.18
CA LYS A 413 18.43 31.47 4.81
C LYS A 413 18.04 30.39 3.82
N ASP A 414 17.47 30.76 2.68
CA ASP A 414 17.02 29.82 1.63
C ASP A 414 15.86 28.90 2.09
N GLU A 415 15.17 29.27 3.18
CA GLU A 415 14.06 28.51 3.77
C GLU A 415 12.68 29.05 3.35
N TRP A 416 11.72 28.14 3.15
CA TRP A 416 10.29 28.49 3.10
C TRP A 416 9.67 28.49 4.50
N VAL A 417 9.08 29.60 4.93
CA VAL A 417 8.28 29.70 6.16
C VAL A 417 6.90 30.26 5.85
N ALA A 418 5.89 29.93 6.64
CA ALA A 418 4.53 30.31 6.28
C ALA A 418 3.69 30.65 7.51
N PHE A 419 2.57 31.31 7.26
CA PHE A 419 1.48 31.55 8.21
C PHE A 419 0.17 31.71 7.43
N GLN A 420 -0.95 31.81 8.14
CA GLN A 420 -2.27 32.02 7.56
C GLN A 420 -2.91 33.27 8.14
N ILE A 421 -3.77 33.92 7.36
CA ILE A 421 -4.61 35.05 7.78
C ILE A 421 -6.07 34.64 7.64
N GLY A 422 -6.83 34.78 8.71
CA GLY A 422 -8.29 34.64 8.69
C GLY A 422 -8.94 36.00 8.48
N ILE A 423 -9.78 36.11 7.45
CA ILE A 423 -10.59 37.30 7.17
C ILE A 423 -12.05 36.92 7.40
N GLU A 424 -12.65 37.46 8.46
CA GLU A 424 -14.04 37.23 8.81
C GLU A 424 -14.91 38.40 8.37
N ASN A 425 -15.98 38.11 7.62
CA ASN A 425 -17.00 39.07 7.28
C ASN A 425 -17.98 39.23 8.44
N ILE A 426 -17.97 40.44 9.03
CA ILE A 426 -18.83 40.84 10.15
C ILE A 426 -19.97 41.77 9.72
N SER A 427 -20.04 42.15 8.44
CA SER A 427 -21.06 43.08 7.92
C SER A 427 -22.43 42.46 7.68
N GLY A 428 -22.52 41.13 7.55
CA GLY A 428 -23.75 40.42 7.17
C GLY A 428 -24.10 40.45 5.68
N ALA A 429 -23.50 41.35 4.88
CA ALA A 429 -23.65 41.41 3.43
C ALA A 429 -22.50 40.69 2.72
N GLN A 430 -22.69 40.26 1.46
CA GLN A 430 -21.59 39.69 0.68
C GLN A 430 -20.55 40.76 0.36
N LEU A 431 -19.29 40.46 0.66
CA LEU A 431 -18.15 41.31 0.29
C LEU A 431 -17.48 40.75 -0.96
N LYS A 432 -17.25 41.61 -1.96
CA LYS A 432 -16.58 41.27 -3.23
C LYS A 432 -15.32 42.11 -3.41
N ASP A 433 -14.42 41.62 -4.26
CA ASP A 433 -13.19 42.32 -4.66
C ASP A 433 -12.30 42.74 -3.48
N ILE A 434 -12.29 41.95 -2.40
CA ILE A 434 -11.37 42.16 -1.28
C ILE A 434 -9.96 41.87 -1.80
N LYS A 435 -9.14 42.91 -1.90
CA LYS A 435 -7.77 42.81 -2.41
C LYS A 435 -6.82 42.42 -1.28
N VAL A 436 -5.94 41.46 -1.53
CA VAL A 436 -4.92 41.00 -0.56
C VAL A 436 -3.55 41.08 -1.20
N GLU A 437 -2.66 41.89 -0.63
CA GLU A 437 -1.38 42.25 -1.23
C GLU A 437 -0.22 42.04 -0.25
N TRP A 438 0.94 41.66 -0.78
CA TRP A 438 2.18 41.52 -0.02
C TRP A 438 3.16 42.64 -0.39
N SER A 439 3.90 43.14 0.60
CA SER A 439 5.08 43.99 0.38
C SER A 439 6.12 43.77 1.48
N SER A 440 7.40 43.92 1.16
CA SER A 440 8.51 43.60 2.06
C SER A 440 9.82 44.25 1.61
N ASP A 441 10.85 44.08 2.44
CA ASP A 441 12.23 44.33 2.08
C ASP A 441 12.70 43.33 0.99
N LYS A 442 13.73 43.69 0.20
CA LYS A 442 14.19 42.98 -1.02
C LYS A 442 14.51 41.48 -0.85
N ASN A 443 14.76 41.00 0.37
CA ASN A 443 15.23 39.63 0.66
C ASN A 443 14.14 38.66 1.14
N LEU A 444 12.87 39.09 1.08
CA LEU A 444 11.74 38.28 1.49
C LEU A 444 10.67 38.34 0.39
N SER A 445 10.35 37.20 -0.23
CA SER A 445 9.27 37.10 -1.22
C SER A 445 8.12 36.26 -0.68
N ALA A 446 6.92 36.43 -1.24
CA ALA A 446 5.74 35.71 -0.80
C ALA A 446 4.90 35.21 -1.98
N ASP A 447 4.48 33.96 -1.91
CA ASP A 447 3.35 33.44 -2.66
C ASP A 447 2.10 33.51 -1.78
N LEU A 448 1.03 34.12 -2.30
CA LEU A 448 -0.25 34.20 -1.60
C LEU A 448 -1.24 33.21 -2.19
N TYR A 449 -1.93 32.47 -1.32
CA TYR A 449 -2.93 31.49 -1.75
C TYR A 449 -4.24 31.70 -0.99
N ARG A 450 -5.36 31.64 -1.72
CA ARG A 450 -6.66 31.45 -1.09
C ARG A 450 -6.82 29.99 -0.70
N GLU A 451 -7.18 29.74 0.55
CA GLU A 451 -7.57 28.42 1.00
C GLU A 451 -8.97 28.08 0.48
N TRP A 452 -9.06 27.05 -0.37
CA TRP A 452 -10.33 26.55 -0.85
C TRP A 452 -10.89 25.51 0.12
N TYR A 453 -12.18 25.60 0.43
CA TYR A 453 -12.82 24.69 1.38
C TYR A 453 -13.50 23.54 0.66
N VAL A 454 -13.07 22.32 0.96
CA VAL A 454 -13.63 21.08 0.39
C VAL A 454 -14.53 20.37 1.40
N LYS A 455 -15.66 19.81 0.93
CA LYS A 455 -16.55 19.03 1.80
C LYS A 455 -15.98 17.63 2.04
N PHE A 456 -15.72 17.29 3.30
CA PHE A 456 -15.27 15.95 3.70
C PHE A 456 -16.04 15.49 4.94
N GLY A 457 -16.71 14.34 4.84
CA GLY A 457 -17.67 13.91 5.87
C GLY A 457 -18.83 14.90 5.98
N ASP A 458 -19.08 15.36 7.21
CA ASP A 458 -20.18 16.28 7.59
C ASP A 458 -19.74 17.75 7.71
N SER A 459 -18.49 18.08 7.31
CA SER A 459 -17.93 19.44 7.43
C SER A 459 -17.09 19.84 6.21
N PHE A 460 -16.56 21.05 6.26
CA PHE A 460 -15.68 21.64 5.26
C PHE A 460 -14.30 21.90 5.85
N TYR A 461 -13.26 21.60 5.09
CA TYR A 461 -11.87 21.79 5.50
C TYR A 461 -11.11 22.53 4.41
N PRO A 462 -10.24 23.50 4.76
CA PRO A 462 -9.33 24.08 3.78
C PRO A 462 -8.31 23.01 3.37
N ASP A 463 -8.06 22.85 2.07
CA ASP A 463 -6.96 22.00 1.62
C ASP A 463 -6.31 22.45 0.30
N PRO A 464 -7.02 22.65 -0.83
CA PRO A 464 -6.39 23.26 -2.01
C PRO A 464 -5.99 24.71 -1.72
N LEU A 465 -4.76 25.07 -2.11
CA LEU A 465 -4.21 26.41 -2.01
C LEU A 465 -4.21 27.06 -3.39
N VAL A 466 -5.25 27.83 -3.70
CA VAL A 466 -5.43 28.48 -5.00
C VAL A 466 -4.56 29.73 -5.05
N PRO A 467 -3.61 29.85 -6.00
CA PRO A 467 -2.75 31.04 -6.10
C PRO A 467 -3.60 32.31 -6.26
N LEU A 468 -3.34 33.34 -5.46
CA LEU A 468 -4.08 34.61 -5.58
C LEU A 468 -3.78 35.34 -6.89
N GLU A 469 -2.62 35.12 -7.51
CA GLU A 469 -2.32 35.61 -8.87
C GLU A 469 -3.31 35.07 -9.92
N ASP A 470 -3.89 33.89 -9.70
CA ASP A 470 -4.93 33.33 -10.56
C ASP A 470 -6.29 34.00 -10.33
N LEU A 471 -6.43 34.77 -9.25
CA LEU A 471 -7.64 35.49 -8.85
C LEU A 471 -7.44 37.02 -8.88
N ASP A 472 -6.38 37.49 -9.56
CA ASP A 472 -5.99 38.90 -9.65
C ASP A 472 -5.88 39.57 -8.27
N PHE A 473 -5.39 38.80 -7.29
CA PHE A 473 -5.23 39.17 -5.88
C PHE A 473 -6.52 39.56 -5.15
N LYS A 474 -7.67 39.10 -5.65
CA LYS A 474 -9.00 39.42 -5.11
C LYS A 474 -9.74 38.18 -4.62
N ILE A 475 -10.50 38.34 -3.53
CA ILE A 475 -11.37 37.30 -2.96
C ILE A 475 -12.77 37.87 -2.63
N SER A 476 -13.71 36.98 -2.36
CA SER A 476 -15.08 37.31 -1.93
C SER A 476 -15.48 36.51 -0.69
N ILE A 477 -16.32 37.09 0.16
CA ILE A 477 -16.82 36.44 1.40
C ILE A 477 -18.32 36.72 1.58
N PRO A 478 -19.20 35.72 1.45
CA PRO A 478 -18.92 34.37 0.97
C PRO A 478 -18.54 34.33 -0.51
N ASP A 479 -17.71 33.36 -0.89
CA ASP A 479 -17.44 33.03 -2.29
C ASP A 479 -18.58 32.16 -2.87
N ASP A 480 -19.22 32.65 -3.93
CA ASP A 480 -20.36 31.98 -4.58
C ASP A 480 -19.99 30.63 -5.20
N LYS A 481 -18.75 30.47 -5.71
CA LYS A 481 -18.27 29.23 -6.32
C LYS A 481 -18.03 28.13 -5.29
N ASN A 482 -17.68 28.48 -4.04
CA ASN A 482 -17.52 27.52 -2.95
C ASN A 482 -18.87 27.06 -2.39
N SER A 483 -19.89 27.93 -2.48
CA SER A 483 -21.31 27.64 -2.17
C SER A 483 -21.52 27.04 -0.77
N ILE A 484 -20.78 27.49 0.24
CA ILE A 484 -20.91 27.00 1.63
C ILE A 484 -21.98 27.80 2.35
N GLU A 485 -22.93 27.10 2.97
CA GLU A 485 -23.95 27.73 3.81
C GLU A 485 -23.34 28.34 5.08
N GLY A 486 -23.61 29.63 5.33
CA GLY A 486 -23.08 30.36 6.48
C GLY A 486 -21.62 30.78 6.38
N HIS A 487 -20.99 30.69 5.20
CA HIS A 487 -19.56 31.02 5.01
C HIS A 487 -19.26 32.49 5.37
N LYS A 488 -18.45 32.67 6.41
CA LYS A 488 -18.07 33.98 6.96
C LYS A 488 -16.56 34.20 7.02
N VAL A 489 -15.76 33.13 7.04
CA VAL A 489 -14.31 33.20 7.21
C VAL A 489 -13.61 32.65 5.98
N GLN A 490 -12.87 33.52 5.29
CA GLN A 490 -11.97 33.12 4.21
C GLN A 490 -10.53 33.25 4.67
N SER A 491 -9.81 32.13 4.63
CA SER A 491 -8.38 32.11 4.97
C SER A 491 -7.51 32.34 3.74
N VAL A 492 -6.38 33.02 3.98
CA VAL A 492 -5.29 33.23 3.01
C VAL A 492 -4.02 32.65 3.60
N TYR A 493 -3.42 31.71 2.88
CA TYR A 493 -2.13 31.12 3.22
C TYR A 493 -1.02 31.99 2.61
N VAL A 494 -0.09 32.43 3.45
CA VAL A 494 1.04 33.29 3.09
C VAL A 494 2.32 32.47 3.16
N ASP A 495 2.92 32.17 2.02
CA ASP A 495 4.07 31.29 1.88
C ASP A 495 5.32 32.11 1.53
N LEU A 496 6.23 32.28 2.49
CA LEU A 496 7.37 33.18 2.39
C LEU A 496 8.64 32.42 2.05
N LEU A 497 9.43 32.94 1.11
CA LEU A 497 10.78 32.49 0.84
C LEU A 497 11.80 33.53 1.32
N VAL A 498 12.72 33.08 2.17
CA VAL A 498 13.87 33.89 2.60
C VAL A 498 15.00 33.74 1.58
N ASP A 499 15.47 34.86 1.04
CA ASP A 499 16.57 34.84 0.08
C ASP A 499 17.85 34.24 0.70
N ARG A 500 18.61 33.48 -0.08
CA ARG A 500 19.85 32.84 0.36
C ARG A 500 20.91 33.85 0.85
N LYS A 501 20.92 35.05 0.27
CA LYS A 501 21.83 36.15 0.58
C LYS A 501 21.26 37.10 1.64
N ALA A 502 20.09 36.79 2.22
CA ALA A 502 19.53 37.58 3.31
C ALA A 502 20.55 37.74 4.44
N LYS A 503 20.67 38.97 4.96
CA LYS A 503 21.49 39.26 6.14
C LYS A 503 20.85 38.61 7.37
N THR A 504 21.67 38.18 8.32
CA THR A 504 21.17 37.71 9.62
C THR A 504 20.44 38.86 10.33
N GLY A 505 19.30 38.59 10.97
CA GLY A 505 18.50 39.58 11.69
C GLY A 505 17.04 39.66 11.23
N ILE A 506 16.32 40.70 11.66
CA ILE A 506 14.90 40.88 11.35
C ILE A 506 14.72 41.45 9.94
N HIS A 507 13.91 40.78 9.13
CA HIS A 507 13.39 41.29 7.85
C HIS A 507 11.90 41.55 7.98
N ASN A 508 11.44 42.68 7.47
CA ASN A 508 10.06 43.11 7.63
C ASN A 508 9.25 42.93 6.34
N GLY A 509 7.97 42.64 6.52
CA GLY A 509 6.97 42.61 5.48
C GLY A 509 5.60 42.99 6.02
N LYS A 510 4.62 43.11 5.14
CA LYS A 510 3.23 43.39 5.49
C LYS A 510 2.28 42.78 4.48
N VAL A 511 1.14 42.31 4.98
CA VAL A 511 -0.03 41.96 4.18
C VAL A 511 -1.07 43.07 4.31
N THR A 512 -1.47 43.66 3.19
CA THR A 512 -2.51 44.70 3.12
C THR A 512 -3.80 44.08 2.61
N ILE A 513 -4.89 44.29 3.34
CA ILE A 513 -6.24 43.83 3.00
C ILE A 513 -7.12 45.05 2.76
N THR A 514 -7.62 45.19 1.54
CA THR A 514 -8.43 46.33 1.12
C THR A 514 -9.82 45.85 0.74
N VAL A 515 -10.83 46.27 1.51
CA VAL A 515 -12.24 46.08 1.17
C VAL A 515 -12.74 47.37 0.50
N PRO A 516 -13.42 47.31 -0.65
CA PRO A 516 -13.94 48.52 -1.30
C PRO A 516 -14.75 49.40 -0.34
N GLY A 517 -14.43 50.70 -0.30
CA GLY A 517 -15.10 51.67 0.57
C GLY A 517 -14.72 51.61 2.05
N GLN A 518 -13.69 50.86 2.43
CA GLN A 518 -13.20 50.77 3.82
C GLN A 518 -11.71 51.13 3.93
N SER A 519 -11.29 51.54 5.13
CA SER A 519 -9.86 51.67 5.45
C SER A 519 -9.15 50.33 5.32
N ALA A 520 -7.96 50.35 4.72
CA ALA A 520 -7.13 49.17 4.55
C ALA A 520 -6.64 48.65 5.90
N ILE A 521 -6.63 47.32 6.05
CA ILE A 521 -6.08 46.62 7.22
C ILE A 521 -4.67 46.15 6.88
N VAL A 522 -3.72 46.40 7.78
CA VAL A 522 -2.31 46.01 7.61
C VAL A 522 -1.89 45.02 8.70
N VAL A 523 -1.52 43.81 8.28
CA VAL A 523 -0.90 42.79 9.13
C VAL A 523 0.60 42.89 8.97
N LYS A 524 1.33 43.26 10.03
CA LYS A 524 2.81 43.37 9.99
C LYS A 524 3.43 41.98 10.06
N VAL A 525 4.57 41.78 9.44
CA VAL A 525 5.33 40.52 9.47
C VAL A 525 6.79 40.80 9.77
N ALA A 526 7.36 40.07 10.71
CA ALA A 526 8.77 40.12 11.08
C ALA A 526 9.36 38.72 11.08
N VAL A 527 10.41 38.50 10.27
CA VAL A 527 11.10 37.22 10.15
C VAL A 527 12.51 37.36 10.70
N ASP A 528 12.83 36.68 11.81
CA ASP A 528 14.19 36.60 12.35
C ASP A 528 14.99 35.54 11.55
N VAL A 529 15.89 36.01 10.68
CA VAL A 529 16.70 35.18 9.80
C VAL A 529 18.03 34.84 10.47
N THR A 530 18.33 33.54 10.57
CA THR A 530 19.58 33.05 11.16
C THR A 530 20.78 33.15 10.19
N SER A 531 21.99 32.90 10.67
CA SER A 531 23.20 32.86 9.83
C SER A 531 23.33 31.58 8.98
N VAL A 532 22.51 30.56 9.26
CA VAL A 532 22.62 29.21 8.66
C VAL A 532 21.77 29.12 7.40
N ASN A 533 22.30 28.44 6.38
CA ASN A 533 21.58 28.14 5.14
C ASN A 533 20.87 26.80 5.23
N MET A 534 19.62 26.76 4.77
CA MET A 534 18.93 25.51 4.49
C MET A 534 19.69 24.75 3.38
N PRO A 535 19.97 23.44 3.53
CA PRO A 535 20.65 22.67 2.50
C PRO A 535 19.80 22.62 1.23
N ARG A 536 20.42 22.83 0.07
CA ARG A 536 19.76 22.65 -1.23
C ARG A 536 19.71 21.18 -1.64
N LYS A 537 20.74 20.38 -1.39
CA LYS A 537 20.62 18.92 -1.52
C LYS A 537 19.80 18.36 -0.36
N LEU A 538 18.91 17.40 -0.64
CA LEU A 538 18.13 16.72 0.40
C LEU A 538 18.96 15.59 1.01
N ASN A 539 18.97 15.49 2.34
CA ASN A 539 19.59 14.37 3.06
C ASN A 539 18.60 13.24 3.32
N THR A 540 17.32 13.57 3.45
CA THR A 540 16.22 12.60 3.51
C THR A 540 15.25 12.83 2.37
N ILE A 541 14.54 11.80 1.91
CA ILE A 541 13.63 11.92 0.76
C ILE A 541 12.17 11.83 1.19
N ILE A 542 11.30 12.64 0.59
CA ILE A 542 9.85 12.43 0.63
C ILE A 542 9.37 12.17 -0.79
N GLU A 543 8.97 10.93 -1.08
CA GLU A 543 8.46 10.51 -2.39
C GLU A 543 6.93 10.37 -2.40
N PHE A 544 6.25 11.17 -3.20
CA PHE A 544 4.86 10.93 -3.58
C PHE A 544 4.79 9.95 -4.75
N ASN A 545 4.56 8.68 -4.44
CA ASN A 545 4.40 7.62 -5.44
C ASN A 545 3.07 7.78 -6.19
N HIS A 546 3.03 7.37 -7.46
CA HIS A 546 1.78 7.24 -8.20
C HIS A 546 1.78 6.08 -9.21
N TYR A 547 0.59 5.59 -9.55
CA TYR A 547 0.38 4.60 -10.61
C TYR A 547 -0.28 5.22 -11.84
N SER A 548 -0.33 4.50 -12.96
CA SER A 548 -0.98 4.98 -14.19
C SER A 548 -2.49 5.18 -14.04
N SER A 549 -3.10 5.96 -14.95
CA SER A 549 -4.55 6.28 -15.03
C SER A 549 -5.00 7.55 -14.31
N TRP A 550 -4.09 8.35 -13.74
CA TRP A 550 -4.46 9.66 -13.19
C TRP A 550 -4.62 10.72 -14.28
N GLU A 551 -3.87 10.58 -15.39
CA GLU A 551 -3.83 11.55 -16.50
C GLU A 551 -5.19 11.74 -17.17
N LYS A 552 -6.04 10.70 -17.17
CA LYS A 552 -7.41 10.76 -17.70
C LYS A 552 -8.31 11.78 -17.00
N ASN A 553 -7.92 12.22 -15.81
CA ASN A 553 -8.67 13.23 -15.04
C ASN A 553 -8.30 14.66 -15.43
N PHE A 554 -7.32 14.84 -16.33
CA PHE A 554 -6.93 16.12 -16.91
C PHE A 554 -7.49 16.24 -18.34
N LYS A 555 -7.66 17.48 -18.82
CA LYS A 555 -8.27 17.73 -20.13
C LYS A 555 -7.39 17.12 -21.24
N GLY A 556 -7.96 16.23 -22.05
CA GLY A 556 -7.23 15.56 -23.14
C GLY A 556 -6.11 14.61 -22.69
N GLY A 557 -6.05 14.23 -21.41
CA GLY A 557 -4.97 13.38 -20.89
C GLY A 557 -5.02 11.95 -21.44
N SER A 558 -3.88 11.47 -21.93
CA SER A 558 -3.68 10.11 -22.44
C SER A 558 -2.47 9.46 -21.76
N LYS A 559 -2.37 8.12 -21.78
CA LYS A 559 -1.25 7.41 -21.12
C LYS A 559 0.13 7.68 -21.74
N ARG A 560 0.16 8.08 -23.01
CA ARG A 560 1.33 8.16 -23.88
C ARG A 560 1.10 9.28 -24.90
N GLY A 561 1.57 10.49 -24.59
CA GLY A 561 1.43 11.66 -25.45
C GLY A 561 1.86 12.94 -24.76
N ASP A 562 1.90 14.03 -25.52
CA ASP A 562 2.51 15.30 -25.11
C ASP A 562 1.78 15.94 -23.91
N GLN A 563 0.47 15.73 -23.81
CA GLN A 563 -0.29 16.18 -22.64
C GLN A 563 0.12 15.45 -21.35
N PHE A 564 0.43 14.15 -21.42
CA PHE A 564 0.96 13.45 -20.26
C PHE A 564 2.32 14.00 -19.85
N ILE A 565 3.22 14.23 -20.81
CA ILE A 565 4.56 14.77 -20.55
C ILE A 565 4.44 16.13 -19.86
N LYS A 566 3.60 17.03 -20.39
CA LYS A 566 3.32 18.33 -19.78
C LYS A 566 2.82 18.19 -18.35
N TYR A 567 1.77 17.41 -18.13
CA TYR A 567 1.16 17.28 -16.79
C TYR A 567 2.12 16.64 -15.80
N ASN A 568 2.84 15.60 -16.20
CA ASN A 568 3.84 14.95 -15.38
C ASN A 568 4.95 15.94 -14.98
N ASN A 569 5.48 16.70 -15.94
CA ASN A 569 6.53 17.69 -15.67
C ASN A 569 6.05 18.82 -14.76
N ASP A 570 4.85 19.37 -14.98
CA ASP A 570 4.28 20.43 -14.13
C ASP A 570 4.09 19.94 -12.68
N ILE A 571 3.60 18.70 -12.50
CA ILE A 571 3.40 18.11 -11.17
C ILE A 571 4.74 17.81 -10.50
N THR A 572 5.71 17.26 -11.24
CA THR A 572 7.06 16.99 -10.73
C THR A 572 7.78 18.28 -10.35
N ALA A 573 7.66 19.35 -11.14
CA ALA A 573 8.20 20.67 -10.81
C ALA A 573 7.56 21.25 -9.55
N LEU A 574 6.24 21.14 -9.38
CA LEU A 574 5.55 21.60 -8.17
C LEU A 574 5.99 20.82 -6.92
N ALA A 575 6.14 19.50 -7.01
CA ALA A 575 6.66 18.68 -5.91
C ALA A 575 8.10 19.10 -5.55
N HIS A 576 8.97 19.26 -6.56
CA HIS A 576 10.36 19.67 -6.38
C HIS A 576 10.49 21.06 -5.74
N GLN A 577 9.65 22.02 -6.13
CA GLN A 577 9.59 23.36 -5.52
C GLN A 577 9.29 23.28 -4.02
N ASN A 578 8.52 22.26 -3.61
CA ASN A 578 8.17 21.99 -2.23
C ASN A 578 9.08 20.93 -1.59
N ARG A 579 10.31 20.77 -2.10
CA ARG A 579 11.34 19.87 -1.53
C ARG A 579 10.88 18.40 -1.41
N CYS A 580 9.97 17.96 -2.29
CA CYS A 580 9.47 16.61 -2.37
C CYS A 580 9.67 16.04 -3.78
N THR A 581 9.51 14.74 -3.95
CA THR A 581 9.68 14.06 -5.24
C THR A 581 8.37 13.41 -5.67
N PHE A 582 7.93 13.68 -6.90
CA PHE A 582 6.79 12.98 -7.51
C PHE A 582 7.33 11.90 -8.45
N ASN A 583 7.22 10.64 -8.06
CA ASN A 583 7.78 9.50 -8.78
C ASN A 583 6.66 8.53 -9.18
N GLY A 584 6.77 7.95 -10.36
CA GLY A 584 5.72 7.13 -10.96
C GLY A 584 6.21 5.76 -11.38
N VAL A 585 5.52 4.70 -10.97
CA VAL A 585 5.81 3.36 -11.49
C VAL A 585 5.34 3.28 -12.96
N PRO A 586 6.24 3.04 -13.94
CA PRO A 586 5.91 3.17 -15.37
C PRO A 586 5.08 2.00 -15.94
N TYR A 587 4.77 0.99 -15.12
CA TYR A 587 4.00 -0.21 -15.45
C TYR A 587 3.00 -0.56 -14.33
N GLY A 588 1.98 -1.37 -14.64
CA GLY A 588 0.95 -1.77 -13.67
C GLY A 588 1.29 -3.06 -12.91
N HIS A 589 0.60 -3.36 -11.80
CA HIS A 589 0.82 -4.57 -10.97
C HIS A 589 0.69 -5.91 -11.71
N ASN A 590 0.15 -5.92 -12.93
CA ASN A 590 0.02 -7.09 -13.79
C ASN A 590 1.10 -7.13 -14.91
N GLY A 591 2.11 -6.27 -14.83
CA GLY A 591 3.19 -6.18 -15.82
C GLY A 591 2.84 -5.43 -17.11
N ASN A 592 1.64 -4.86 -17.22
CA ASN A 592 1.27 -4.11 -18.41
C ASN A 592 2.06 -2.80 -18.51
N LEU A 593 2.72 -2.58 -19.64
CA LEU A 593 3.44 -1.35 -19.93
C LEU A 593 2.45 -0.19 -20.03
N SER A 594 2.45 0.74 -19.07
CA SER A 594 1.58 1.92 -19.12
C SER A 594 2.25 3.13 -19.77
N ARG A 595 3.56 3.30 -19.59
CA ARG A 595 4.35 4.43 -20.10
C ARG A 595 5.25 4.01 -21.29
N PRO A 596 5.77 4.95 -22.09
CA PRO A 596 6.71 4.67 -23.19
C PRO A 596 7.94 3.86 -22.74
N ALA A 597 8.47 3.02 -23.63
CA ALA A 597 9.74 2.29 -23.51
C ALA A 597 10.55 2.51 -24.80
N PRO A 598 11.87 2.28 -24.77
CA PRO A 598 12.66 2.10 -25.98
C PRO A 598 12.09 1.00 -26.86
N LYS A 599 12.21 1.17 -28.18
CA LYS A 599 11.89 0.11 -29.16
C LYS A 599 13.04 -0.89 -29.16
N ILE A 600 12.74 -2.19 -29.16
CA ILE A 600 13.73 -3.26 -29.08
C ILE A 600 13.52 -4.29 -30.19
N SER A 601 14.59 -4.95 -30.63
CA SER A 601 14.56 -6.11 -31.53
C SER A 601 15.55 -7.18 -31.08
N GLY A 602 15.45 -8.39 -31.64
CA GLY A 602 16.27 -9.54 -31.23
C GLY A 602 15.79 -10.24 -29.95
N GLU A 603 16.53 -11.27 -29.55
CA GLU A 603 16.30 -12.06 -28.33
C GLU A 603 17.62 -12.69 -27.83
N GLY A 604 17.60 -13.27 -26.63
CA GLY A 604 18.82 -13.77 -25.99
C GLY A 604 19.87 -12.67 -25.84
N ALA A 605 21.13 -13.02 -26.09
CA ALA A 605 22.25 -12.07 -26.08
C ALA A 605 22.21 -11.03 -27.23
N ASN A 606 21.41 -11.27 -28.28
CA ASN A 606 21.33 -10.42 -29.48
C ASN A 606 20.24 -9.35 -29.38
N ILE A 607 19.55 -9.25 -28.25
CA ILE A 607 18.56 -8.19 -28.02
C ILE A 607 19.25 -6.82 -28.01
N LYS A 608 18.63 -5.83 -28.66
CA LYS A 608 19.17 -4.46 -28.76
C LYS A 608 18.08 -3.41 -28.83
N VAL A 609 18.42 -2.17 -28.48
CA VAL A 609 17.53 -1.02 -28.70
C VAL A 609 17.64 -0.58 -30.15
N THR A 610 16.49 -0.39 -30.81
CA THR A 610 16.41 0.17 -32.17
C THR A 610 16.03 1.64 -32.20
N SER A 611 15.45 2.16 -31.12
CA SER A 611 15.15 3.60 -30.98
C SER A 611 14.84 3.98 -29.53
N TRP A 612 15.46 5.07 -29.08
CA TRP A 612 15.24 5.71 -27.77
C TRP A 612 14.22 6.85 -27.82
N GLU A 613 13.80 7.30 -29.01
CA GLU A 613 13.06 8.55 -29.24
C GLU A 613 11.86 8.77 -28.30
N ALA A 614 10.97 7.77 -28.19
CA ALA A 614 9.77 7.89 -27.35
C ALA A 614 10.09 7.89 -25.84
N PHE A 615 11.18 7.21 -25.44
CA PHE A 615 11.67 7.22 -24.07
C PHE A 615 12.28 8.59 -23.75
N ASP A 616 13.17 9.07 -24.61
CA ASP A 616 13.85 10.37 -24.44
C ASP A 616 12.85 11.51 -24.40
N LYS A 617 11.93 11.60 -25.38
CA LYS A 617 10.86 12.62 -25.39
C LYS A 617 10.09 12.67 -24.07
N THR A 618 9.86 11.52 -23.45
CA THR A 618 9.06 11.42 -22.22
C THR A 618 9.83 11.86 -20.97
N TYR A 619 11.11 11.52 -20.87
CA TYR A 619 11.88 11.64 -19.62
C TYR A 619 13.06 12.62 -19.67
N GLU A 620 13.39 13.20 -20.84
CA GLU A 620 14.45 14.19 -21.00
C GLU A 620 14.33 15.31 -19.97
N GLY A 621 13.12 15.86 -19.78
CA GLY A 621 12.87 16.95 -18.83
C GLY A 621 13.25 16.60 -17.39
N ILE A 622 13.04 15.35 -16.99
CA ILE A 622 13.35 14.86 -15.63
C ILE A 622 14.84 14.58 -15.48
N TYR A 623 15.45 13.84 -16.42
CA TYR A 623 16.84 13.42 -16.30
C TYR A 623 17.84 14.55 -16.58
N SER A 624 17.53 15.48 -17.50
CA SER A 624 18.31 16.71 -17.70
C SER A 624 18.13 17.73 -16.58
N GLY A 625 17.02 17.64 -15.83
CA GLY A 625 16.60 18.64 -14.84
C GLY A 625 16.03 19.94 -15.44
N SER A 626 15.86 20.03 -16.76
CA SER A 626 15.40 21.26 -17.44
C SER A 626 14.01 21.74 -16.98
N ILE A 627 13.17 20.85 -16.44
CA ILE A 627 11.85 21.22 -15.90
C ILE A 627 11.94 22.01 -14.58
N PHE A 628 13.09 22.01 -13.91
CA PHE A 628 13.29 22.69 -12.63
C PHE A 628 13.91 24.08 -12.75
N LYS A 629 14.19 24.56 -13.96
CA LYS A 629 14.93 25.83 -14.19
C LYS A 629 14.33 27.05 -13.47
N ASN A 630 13.01 27.05 -13.25
CA ASN A 630 12.28 28.14 -12.60
C ASN A 630 11.98 27.86 -11.11
N ASN A 631 12.44 26.72 -10.57
CA ASN A 631 12.28 26.41 -9.16
C ASN A 631 13.36 27.09 -8.33
N HIS A 632 13.07 27.29 -7.04
CA HIS A 632 14.00 27.81 -6.03
C HIS A 632 15.33 27.02 -5.93
N ARG A 633 15.24 25.71 -6.17
CA ARG A 633 16.35 24.76 -6.13
C ARG A 633 16.76 24.30 -7.53
N SER A 634 16.76 25.20 -8.51
CA SER A 634 16.91 24.85 -9.93
C SER A 634 18.19 24.08 -10.25
N GLU A 635 19.23 24.18 -9.43
CA GLU A 635 20.47 23.42 -9.61
C GLU A 635 20.41 21.96 -9.13
N GLN A 636 19.35 21.59 -8.40
CA GLN A 636 19.14 20.24 -7.91
C GLN A 636 18.31 19.43 -8.91
N PRO A 637 18.71 18.19 -9.23
CA PRO A 637 17.91 17.28 -10.02
C PRO A 637 16.72 16.75 -9.21
N MET A 638 15.83 16.02 -9.89
CA MET A 638 14.95 15.08 -9.19
C MET A 638 15.80 14.06 -8.45
N THR A 639 15.41 13.69 -7.25
CA THR A 639 16.24 12.83 -6.38
C THR A 639 16.42 11.43 -6.96
N HIS A 640 15.35 10.87 -7.52
CA HIS A 640 15.31 9.51 -8.04
C HIS A 640 14.13 9.31 -8.99
N HIS A 641 14.18 8.31 -9.86
CA HIS A 641 13.08 7.92 -10.74
C HIS A 641 13.03 6.39 -10.89
N THR A 642 11.81 5.82 -10.86
CA THR A 642 11.62 4.38 -11.09
C THR A 642 11.85 4.04 -12.55
N LEU A 643 12.93 3.33 -12.85
CA LEU A 643 13.25 2.93 -14.21
C LEU A 643 12.27 1.84 -14.66
N LYS A 644 11.90 1.90 -15.93
CA LYS A 644 11.12 0.84 -16.57
C LYS A 644 12.04 -0.35 -16.85
N PHE A 645 12.37 -1.14 -15.83
CA PHE A 645 13.19 -2.34 -15.95
C PHE A 645 12.74 -3.33 -14.88
N PHE A 646 11.95 -4.32 -15.27
CA PHE A 646 11.26 -5.24 -14.37
C PHE A 646 11.19 -6.65 -14.95
N GLU A 647 10.65 -7.62 -14.23
CA GLU A 647 10.82 -9.03 -14.55
C GLU A 647 10.20 -9.45 -15.90
N SER A 648 9.21 -8.69 -16.43
CA SER A 648 8.60 -8.93 -17.75
C SER A 648 9.01 -7.93 -18.84
N TRP A 649 9.89 -6.97 -18.56
CA TRP A 649 10.44 -6.08 -19.58
C TRP A 649 11.82 -5.58 -19.12
N PRO A 650 12.88 -5.72 -19.93
CA PRO A 650 12.83 -5.97 -21.38
C PRO A 650 12.72 -7.46 -21.77
N ALA A 651 13.01 -8.37 -20.84
CA ALA A 651 12.82 -9.81 -21.05
C ALA A 651 11.42 -10.25 -20.61
N ASN A 652 10.52 -10.55 -21.55
CA ASN A 652 9.19 -11.03 -21.21
C ASN A 652 9.23 -12.52 -20.81
N PHE A 653 9.24 -12.81 -19.50
CA PHE A 653 9.31 -14.19 -18.98
C PHE A 653 8.13 -15.08 -19.41
N HIS A 654 7.02 -14.52 -19.92
CA HIS A 654 5.88 -15.31 -20.39
C HIS A 654 6.15 -16.00 -21.75
N LYS A 655 7.22 -15.63 -22.46
CA LYS A 655 7.60 -16.27 -23.73
C LYS A 655 8.14 -17.70 -23.50
N PRO A 656 8.02 -18.60 -24.49
CA PRO A 656 8.63 -19.93 -24.44
C PRO A 656 10.15 -19.87 -24.19
N GLY A 657 10.68 -20.85 -23.45
CA GLY A 657 12.12 -21.00 -23.22
C GLY A 657 12.74 -19.99 -22.24
N MET A 658 11.93 -19.24 -21.48
CA MET A 658 12.41 -18.26 -20.48
C MET A 658 12.73 -18.86 -19.10
N PHE A 659 12.41 -20.14 -18.90
CA PHE A 659 12.68 -20.91 -17.68
C PHE A 659 13.47 -22.17 -18.03
N VAL A 660 14.26 -22.68 -17.08
CA VAL A 660 15.01 -23.94 -17.22
C VAL A 660 14.06 -25.14 -17.38
N HIS A 661 12.86 -25.05 -16.79
CA HIS A 661 11.85 -26.10 -16.81
C HIS A 661 10.58 -25.70 -17.57
N ASP A 662 9.86 -26.70 -18.09
CA ASP A 662 8.50 -26.49 -18.59
C ASP A 662 7.56 -26.26 -17.41
N ARG A 663 7.17 -25.01 -17.22
CA ARG A 663 6.27 -24.60 -16.13
C ARG A 663 4.87 -25.20 -16.20
N LYS A 664 4.40 -25.65 -17.37
CA LYS A 664 3.12 -26.36 -17.47
C LYS A 664 3.23 -27.77 -16.91
N LYS A 665 4.41 -28.40 -17.02
CA LYS A 665 4.69 -29.76 -16.55
C LYS A 665 5.20 -29.79 -15.12
N ASN A 666 6.02 -28.82 -14.72
CA ASN A 666 6.55 -28.67 -13.37
C ASN A 666 6.23 -27.26 -12.85
N PRO A 667 5.14 -27.08 -12.09
CA PRO A 667 4.68 -25.77 -11.62
C PRO A 667 5.55 -25.19 -10.48
N SER A 668 6.82 -25.59 -10.37
CA SER A 668 7.76 -24.98 -9.43
C SER A 668 7.85 -23.47 -9.67
N LEU A 669 7.69 -22.71 -8.59
CA LEU A 669 7.86 -21.26 -8.56
C LEU A 669 9.20 -20.85 -7.94
N ASN A 670 10.18 -21.75 -7.88
CA ASN A 670 11.56 -21.31 -7.70
C ASN A 670 11.95 -20.46 -8.94
N PRO A 671 12.69 -19.36 -8.78
CA PRO A 671 13.07 -18.46 -9.87
C PRO A 671 14.17 -19.08 -10.77
N MET A 672 13.84 -20.18 -11.46
CA MET A 672 14.76 -20.91 -12.34
C MET A 672 14.69 -20.38 -13.78
N PHE A 673 15.15 -19.14 -13.98
CA PHE A 673 15.19 -18.51 -15.30
C PHE A 673 16.25 -19.14 -16.20
N SER A 674 15.97 -19.21 -17.50
CA SER A 674 16.90 -19.80 -18.48
C SER A 674 18.06 -18.85 -18.79
N LYS A 675 19.14 -19.41 -19.38
CA LYS A 675 20.24 -18.60 -19.93
C LYS A 675 19.73 -17.52 -20.90
N LYS A 676 18.75 -17.85 -21.75
CA LYS A 676 18.12 -16.91 -22.69
C LYS A 676 17.50 -15.69 -21.98
N TYR A 677 16.80 -15.89 -20.87
CA TYR A 677 16.24 -14.79 -20.08
C TYR A 677 17.34 -13.93 -19.48
N ASN A 678 18.33 -14.56 -18.83
CA ASN A 678 19.44 -13.87 -18.19
C ASN A 678 20.24 -13.04 -19.20
N ASP A 679 20.59 -13.61 -20.35
CA ASP A 679 21.33 -12.91 -21.41
C ASP A 679 20.58 -11.67 -21.91
N GLN A 680 19.25 -11.74 -22.07
CA GLN A 680 18.46 -10.59 -22.49
C GLN A 680 18.48 -9.46 -21.45
N VAL A 681 18.36 -9.80 -20.17
CA VAL A 681 18.40 -8.81 -19.09
C VAL A 681 19.77 -8.13 -19.05
N LEU A 682 20.85 -8.93 -19.12
CA LEU A 682 22.23 -8.43 -19.11
C LEU A 682 22.54 -7.53 -20.31
N ALA A 683 22.15 -7.93 -21.52
CA ALA A 683 22.37 -7.14 -22.74
C ALA A 683 21.64 -5.79 -22.68
N MET A 684 20.39 -5.79 -22.22
CA MET A 684 19.60 -4.56 -22.13
C MET A 684 20.06 -3.62 -21.02
N GLY A 685 20.53 -4.12 -19.88
CA GLY A 685 21.13 -3.28 -18.85
C GLY A 685 22.33 -2.49 -19.38
N LYS A 686 23.18 -3.12 -20.20
CA LYS A 686 24.32 -2.46 -20.88
C LYS A 686 23.86 -1.37 -21.85
N GLU A 687 22.82 -1.60 -22.63
CA GLU A 687 22.22 -0.58 -23.53
C GLU A 687 21.75 0.64 -22.73
N TYR A 688 21.09 0.44 -21.58
CA TYR A 688 20.70 1.53 -20.69
C TYR A 688 21.90 2.30 -20.14
N VAL A 689 22.92 1.60 -19.63
CA VAL A 689 24.15 2.23 -19.10
C VAL A 689 24.83 3.06 -20.19
N LYS A 690 24.97 2.51 -21.40
CA LYS A 690 25.57 3.22 -22.54
C LYS A 690 24.79 4.50 -22.87
N HIS A 691 23.48 4.38 -23.07
CA HIS A 691 22.63 5.53 -23.42
C HIS A 691 22.66 6.63 -22.35
N PHE A 692 22.59 6.26 -21.07
CA PHE A 692 22.62 7.24 -19.97
C PHE A 692 23.97 7.95 -19.86
N LYS A 693 25.09 7.28 -20.19
CA LYS A 693 26.41 7.93 -20.30
C LYS A 693 26.46 8.90 -21.48
N GLU A 694 26.00 8.47 -22.66
CA GLU A 694 25.95 9.31 -23.88
C GLU A 694 25.10 10.58 -23.66
N LYS A 695 23.99 10.46 -22.91
CA LYS A 695 23.10 11.57 -22.57
C LYS A 695 23.56 12.39 -21.35
N SER A 696 24.64 11.99 -20.67
CA SER A 696 25.08 12.59 -19.40
C SER A 696 23.97 12.62 -18.33
N TRP A 697 23.13 11.58 -18.29
CA TRP A 697 22.04 11.44 -17.32
C TRP A 697 22.51 10.70 -16.05
N ASN A 698 23.45 11.29 -15.32
CA ASN A 698 24.07 10.71 -14.11
C ASN A 698 23.61 11.35 -12.79
N LYS A 699 22.69 12.33 -12.83
CA LYS A 699 22.29 13.13 -11.65
C LYS A 699 21.07 12.60 -10.89
N VAL A 700 20.26 11.74 -11.50
CA VAL A 700 19.01 11.19 -10.91
C VAL A 700 19.25 9.73 -10.55
N GLN A 701 18.98 9.32 -9.30
CA GLN A 701 19.09 7.91 -8.92
C GLN A 701 18.06 7.06 -9.67
N LEU A 702 18.50 5.96 -10.29
CA LEU A 702 17.63 5.03 -11.01
C LEU A 702 17.21 3.88 -10.10
N GLN A 703 15.91 3.73 -9.88
CA GLN A 703 15.38 2.64 -9.07
C GLN A 703 14.91 1.48 -9.97
N LEU A 704 15.58 0.34 -9.87
CA LEU A 704 15.17 -0.94 -10.44
C LEU A 704 14.18 -1.59 -9.47
N PHE A 705 12.89 -1.35 -9.70
CA PHE A 705 11.81 -1.79 -8.81
C PHE A 705 10.98 -2.90 -9.45
N LEU A 706 10.44 -3.80 -8.62
CA LEU A 706 9.57 -4.90 -9.02
C LEU A 706 8.18 -4.79 -8.34
N ASN A 707 7.23 -4.15 -9.02
CA ASN A 707 5.92 -3.82 -8.47
C ASN A 707 4.85 -4.92 -8.65
N ASN A 708 5.13 -6.01 -9.37
CA ASN A 708 4.07 -6.91 -9.81
C ASN A 708 3.60 -7.86 -8.68
N LYS A 709 2.29 -8.11 -8.60
CA LYS A 709 1.68 -8.99 -7.58
C LYS A 709 0.93 -10.16 -8.20
N ASN A 710 1.15 -11.36 -7.69
CA ASN A 710 0.50 -12.59 -8.16
C ASN A 710 -1.04 -12.58 -8.09
N GLN A 711 -1.63 -11.80 -7.20
CA GLN A 711 -3.09 -11.63 -7.13
C GLN A 711 -3.71 -10.96 -8.38
N TYR A 712 -2.89 -10.30 -9.21
CA TYR A 712 -3.32 -9.75 -10.50
C TYR A 712 -3.12 -10.72 -11.66
N TYR A 713 -2.65 -11.94 -11.39
CA TYR A 713 -2.50 -12.98 -12.42
C TYR A 713 -3.87 -13.37 -13.00
N ARG A 714 -4.03 -13.25 -14.33
CA ARG A 714 -5.24 -13.66 -15.05
C ARG A 714 -4.88 -14.28 -16.41
N LYS A 715 -5.31 -15.53 -16.65
CA LYS A 715 -5.25 -16.21 -17.96
C LYS A 715 -3.90 -16.08 -18.69
N GLY A 716 -2.78 -16.24 -17.98
CA GLY A 716 -1.44 -16.17 -18.59
C GLY A 716 -0.78 -14.78 -18.60
N SER A 717 -1.42 -13.75 -18.04
CA SER A 717 -0.86 -12.40 -17.86
C SER A 717 -0.73 -12.05 -16.38
N GLY A 718 0.41 -11.48 -15.96
CA GLY A 718 0.73 -11.08 -14.59
C GLY A 718 1.88 -11.87 -13.98
N CYS A 719 2.37 -11.46 -12.80
CA CYS A 719 3.48 -12.11 -12.13
C CYS A 719 3.07 -13.39 -11.40
N TYR A 720 4.00 -14.34 -11.23
CA TYR A 720 3.78 -15.56 -10.45
C TYR A 720 4.10 -15.38 -8.97
N TRP A 721 4.93 -14.39 -8.65
CA TRP A 721 5.35 -14.06 -7.31
C TRP A 721 4.62 -12.83 -6.79
N LEU A 722 4.60 -12.69 -5.47
CA LEU A 722 4.28 -11.44 -4.81
C LEU A 722 5.60 -10.69 -4.63
N LEU A 723 5.96 -9.83 -5.58
CA LEU A 723 7.24 -9.11 -5.59
C LEU A 723 7.16 -7.79 -4.81
N ASP A 724 5.99 -7.13 -4.83
CA ASP A 724 5.70 -6.00 -3.95
C ASP A 724 4.96 -6.52 -2.69
N GLU A 725 5.53 -6.25 -1.51
CA GLU A 725 5.09 -6.72 -0.19
C GLU A 725 5.09 -8.26 -0.03
N PRO A 726 6.22 -8.95 -0.29
CA PRO A 726 6.31 -10.40 -0.17
C PRO A 726 5.84 -10.90 1.21
N ARG A 727 5.22 -12.08 1.19
CA ARG A 727 4.65 -12.72 2.38
C ARG A 727 5.26 -14.08 2.68
N TYR A 728 5.69 -14.77 1.63
CA TYR A 728 6.23 -16.13 1.70
C TYR A 728 7.63 -16.13 1.09
N HIS A 729 8.43 -17.09 1.53
CA HIS A 729 9.84 -17.21 1.21
C HIS A 729 10.12 -17.21 -0.31
N ASN A 730 9.24 -17.77 -1.15
CA ASN A 730 9.41 -17.74 -2.61
C ASN A 730 9.36 -16.33 -3.24
N GLY A 731 8.65 -15.38 -2.62
CA GLY A 731 8.67 -13.98 -3.05
C GLY A 731 10.04 -13.34 -2.81
N TYR A 732 10.60 -13.55 -1.61
CA TYR A 732 11.94 -13.09 -1.26
C TYR A 732 13.03 -13.73 -2.13
N MET A 733 12.98 -15.04 -2.38
CA MET A 733 13.90 -15.71 -3.31
C MET A 733 13.85 -15.12 -4.73
N ALA A 734 12.65 -14.81 -5.23
CA ALA A 734 12.50 -14.22 -6.56
C ALA A 734 13.07 -12.80 -6.61
N LEU A 735 12.83 -12.00 -5.57
CA LEU A 735 13.43 -10.67 -5.43
C LEU A 735 14.95 -10.73 -5.36
N ASP A 736 15.51 -11.67 -4.59
CA ASP A 736 16.96 -11.83 -4.43
C ASP A 736 17.66 -12.24 -5.74
N TYR A 737 17.09 -13.22 -6.44
CA TYR A 737 17.59 -13.64 -7.76
C TYR A 737 17.55 -12.49 -8.77
N LEU A 738 16.40 -11.81 -8.88
CA LEU A 738 16.22 -10.73 -9.85
C LEU A 738 17.05 -9.51 -9.48
N GLY A 739 17.18 -9.18 -8.20
CA GLY A 739 18.03 -8.10 -7.71
C GLY A 739 19.50 -8.34 -8.06
N THR A 740 20.00 -9.54 -7.81
CA THR A 740 21.36 -9.95 -8.20
C THR A 740 21.58 -9.85 -9.71
N LEU A 741 20.65 -10.39 -10.51
CA LEU A 741 20.72 -10.32 -11.97
C LEU A 741 20.67 -8.89 -12.49
N PHE A 742 19.82 -8.04 -11.91
CA PHE A 742 19.62 -6.66 -12.33
C PHE A 742 20.84 -5.80 -11.97
N ARG A 743 21.39 -5.95 -10.76
CA ARG A 743 22.66 -5.32 -10.39
C ARG A 743 23.79 -5.73 -11.35
N LYS A 744 23.87 -7.01 -11.70
CA LYS A 744 24.84 -7.48 -12.70
C LYS A 744 24.60 -6.87 -14.09
N ALA A 745 23.35 -6.69 -14.51
CA ALA A 745 23.01 -6.09 -15.80
C ALA A 745 23.47 -4.62 -15.91
N PHE A 746 23.52 -3.91 -14.79
CA PHE A 746 23.99 -2.54 -14.69
C PHE A 746 25.45 -2.44 -14.22
N SER A 747 26.23 -3.52 -14.26
CA SER A 747 27.67 -3.46 -13.96
C SER A 747 28.39 -2.47 -14.89
N GLY A 748 29.35 -1.72 -14.37
CA GLY A 748 30.07 -0.70 -15.17
C GLY A 748 29.28 0.59 -15.37
N HIS A 749 28.22 0.83 -14.56
CA HIS A 749 27.44 2.06 -14.56
C HIS A 749 28.28 3.33 -14.30
N GLY A 750 29.40 3.22 -13.59
CA GLY A 750 30.32 4.33 -13.35
C GLY A 750 29.74 5.32 -12.34
N GLU A 751 29.48 6.55 -12.77
CA GLU A 751 28.90 7.60 -11.93
C GLU A 751 27.36 7.57 -11.86
N ILE A 752 26.70 6.71 -12.66
CA ILE A 752 25.24 6.62 -12.66
C ILE A 752 24.79 5.96 -11.35
N ASP A 753 24.08 6.71 -10.49
CA ASP A 753 23.48 6.14 -9.28
C ASP A 753 22.30 5.23 -9.65
N VAL A 754 22.47 3.93 -9.50
CA VAL A 754 21.45 2.91 -9.76
C VAL A 754 21.32 2.00 -8.55
N VAL A 755 20.08 1.69 -8.17
CA VAL A 755 19.75 0.86 -7.00
C VAL A 755 18.72 -0.20 -7.35
N PHE A 756 18.88 -1.39 -6.80
CA PHE A 756 17.76 -2.33 -6.71
C PHE A 756 16.89 -1.99 -5.51
N ARG A 757 15.58 -1.79 -5.77
CA ARG A 757 14.58 -1.42 -4.77
C ARG A 757 13.60 -2.57 -4.56
N ALA A 758 13.27 -2.85 -3.30
CA ALA A 758 12.15 -3.71 -2.94
C ALA A 758 11.31 -3.08 -1.81
N ASP A 759 9.99 -3.23 -1.94
CA ASP A 759 9.02 -2.77 -0.96
C ASP A 759 8.60 -3.96 -0.08
N ILE A 760 8.99 -3.93 1.20
CA ILE A 760 8.90 -5.07 2.14
C ILE A 760 8.14 -4.65 3.41
N SER A 761 6.89 -5.08 3.56
CA SER A 761 6.11 -4.86 4.80
C SER A 761 6.35 -5.89 5.90
N ARG A 762 7.21 -6.89 5.65
CA ARG A 762 7.48 -8.00 6.58
C ARG A 762 8.97 -8.34 6.65
N PRO A 763 9.83 -7.36 6.99
CA PRO A 763 11.29 -7.53 6.95
C PRO A 763 11.78 -8.67 7.85
N GLN A 764 10.99 -9.10 8.85
CA GLN A 764 11.27 -10.27 9.68
C GLN A 764 11.33 -11.62 8.92
N TYR A 765 10.76 -11.68 7.71
CA TYR A 765 10.73 -12.89 6.87
C TYR A 765 11.71 -12.80 5.71
N GLN A 766 12.49 -11.72 5.65
CA GLN A 766 13.56 -11.56 4.69
C GLN A 766 14.73 -12.51 4.99
N GLU A 767 14.90 -12.93 6.25
CA GLU A 767 16.01 -13.79 6.67
C GLU A 767 17.35 -13.12 6.30
N THR A 768 18.28 -13.86 5.69
CA THR A 768 19.50 -13.31 5.06
C THR A 768 19.35 -13.13 3.54
N MET A 769 18.15 -13.35 3.00
CA MET A 769 17.92 -13.10 1.58
C MET A 769 18.06 -11.60 1.33
N GLN A 770 18.69 -11.25 0.21
CA GLN A 770 18.89 -9.87 -0.20
C GLN A 770 19.89 -9.04 0.62
N ASP A 771 20.65 -9.64 1.54
CA ASP A 771 21.79 -8.97 2.19
C ASP A 771 22.79 -8.46 1.13
N ASP A 772 23.00 -9.22 0.06
CA ASP A 772 23.87 -8.87 -1.07
C ASP A 772 23.17 -8.20 -2.26
N SER A 773 21.83 -8.10 -2.28
CA SER A 773 21.10 -7.69 -3.50
C SER A 773 20.17 -6.48 -3.34
N LEU A 774 19.81 -6.08 -2.13
CA LEU A 774 18.84 -5.00 -1.87
C LEU A 774 19.51 -3.69 -1.42
N ASP A 775 19.65 -2.75 -2.34
CA ASP A 775 20.30 -1.46 -2.09
C ASP A 775 19.37 -0.43 -1.42
N LEU A 776 18.08 -0.46 -1.78
CA LEU A 776 17.03 0.40 -1.24
C LEU A 776 15.87 -0.45 -0.69
N LEU A 777 15.78 -0.53 0.63
CA LEU A 777 14.70 -1.16 1.36
C LEU A 777 13.59 -0.15 1.64
N VAL A 778 12.43 -0.31 1.02
CA VAL A 778 11.22 0.45 1.37
C VAL A 778 10.38 -0.41 2.32
N VAL A 779 10.47 -0.14 3.61
CA VAL A 779 9.85 -0.96 4.66
C VAL A 779 8.51 -0.40 5.12
N GLY A 780 7.54 -1.29 5.34
CA GLY A 780 6.25 -0.94 5.92
C GLY A 780 6.25 -1.19 7.41
N GLY A 781 5.73 -0.26 8.22
CA GLY A 781 5.71 -0.41 9.67
C GLY A 781 7.09 -0.28 10.31
N LEU A 782 7.93 0.64 9.81
CA LEU A 782 9.24 0.93 10.41
C LEU A 782 9.19 1.13 11.94
N PRO A 783 8.18 1.81 12.55
CA PRO A 783 8.10 1.95 14.00
C PRO A 783 8.16 0.61 14.74
N GLU A 784 7.52 -0.42 14.18
CA GLU A 784 7.43 -1.77 14.74
C GLU A 784 8.62 -2.68 14.35
N HIS A 785 9.36 -2.33 13.29
CA HIS A 785 10.43 -3.15 12.72
C HIS A 785 11.85 -2.57 12.87
N GLU A 786 12.02 -1.44 13.57
CA GLU A 786 13.30 -0.73 13.77
C GLU A 786 14.48 -1.68 14.06
N TYR A 787 14.32 -2.61 15.02
CA TYR A 787 15.39 -3.54 15.38
C TYR A 787 15.82 -4.42 14.20
N ILE A 788 14.86 -5.08 13.54
CA ILE A 788 15.11 -6.00 12.43
C ILE A 788 15.72 -5.25 11.25
N VAL A 789 15.20 -4.07 10.93
CA VAL A 789 15.69 -3.24 9.82
C VAL A 789 17.14 -2.81 10.06
N ARG A 790 17.48 -2.35 11.27
CA ARG A 790 18.88 -2.02 11.63
C ARG A 790 19.80 -3.22 11.53
N ARG A 791 19.34 -4.40 11.97
CA ARG A 791 20.10 -5.65 11.88
C ARG A 791 20.31 -6.10 10.43
N ASN A 792 19.32 -5.96 9.56
CA ASN A 792 19.46 -6.26 8.14
C ASN A 792 20.42 -5.27 7.47
N SER A 793 20.35 -3.99 7.83
CA SER A 793 21.27 -2.95 7.36
C SER A 793 22.71 -3.21 7.79
N ASP A 794 22.94 -3.70 9.01
CA ASP A 794 24.28 -4.09 9.49
C ASP A 794 24.88 -5.27 8.70
N ARG A 795 24.06 -6.08 8.01
CA ARG A 795 24.50 -7.20 7.16
C ARG A 795 24.57 -6.85 5.67
N TYR A 796 24.07 -5.70 5.26
CA TYR A 796 24.03 -5.33 3.85
C TYR A 796 25.43 -5.25 3.25
N ASN A 797 25.60 -5.86 2.08
CA ASN A 797 26.83 -5.87 1.31
C ASN A 797 26.57 -5.44 -0.15
N GLY A 798 26.62 -4.13 -0.37
CA GLY A 798 26.45 -3.52 -1.69
C GLY A 798 27.64 -3.66 -2.64
N ASN A 799 28.83 -3.98 -2.12
CA ASN A 799 30.08 -3.95 -2.88
C ASN A 799 30.18 -5.14 -3.87
N PRO A 800 30.70 -4.99 -5.11
CA PRO A 800 31.23 -3.78 -5.75
C PRO A 800 30.18 -2.92 -6.47
N PHE A 801 28.90 -3.30 -6.44
CA PHE A 801 27.86 -2.61 -7.20
C PHE A 801 27.60 -1.19 -6.69
N ARG A 802 27.47 -1.03 -5.37
CA ARG A 802 27.21 0.23 -4.68
C ARG A 802 28.05 0.30 -3.40
N LYS A 803 28.65 1.46 -3.15
CA LYS A 803 29.37 1.76 -1.91
C LYS A 803 28.44 2.43 -0.88
N GLY A 804 28.72 2.22 0.39
CA GLY A 804 28.00 2.85 1.50
C GLY A 804 26.92 1.95 2.11
N ASP A 805 26.14 2.53 3.02
CA ASP A 805 25.09 1.83 3.75
C ASP A 805 23.84 1.59 2.89
N GLN A 806 23.04 0.59 3.29
CA GLN A 806 21.72 0.33 2.70
C GLN A 806 20.82 1.55 2.89
N ILE A 807 20.09 1.97 1.85
CA ILE A 807 19.11 3.05 1.99
C ILE A 807 17.81 2.46 2.56
N ILE A 808 17.24 3.10 3.58
CA ILE A 808 16.02 2.63 4.22
C ILE A 808 14.93 3.69 4.10
N TRP A 809 13.81 3.39 3.46
CA TRP A 809 12.64 4.26 3.47
C TRP A 809 11.49 3.61 4.22
N ASN A 810 10.67 4.42 4.91
CA ASN A 810 9.38 3.95 5.41
C ASN A 810 8.28 4.27 4.38
N TYR A 811 7.33 3.38 4.14
CA TYR A 811 6.14 3.72 3.35
C TYR A 811 4.85 3.63 4.16
N GLY A 812 3.88 4.47 3.77
CA GLY A 812 2.59 4.58 4.44
C GLY A 812 1.61 5.42 3.64
N SER A 813 0.48 5.79 4.25
CA SER A 813 -0.49 6.69 3.62
C SER A 813 -0.20 8.18 3.87
N VAL A 814 -1.01 9.06 3.30
CA VAL A 814 -1.01 10.50 3.56
C VAL A 814 -2.01 10.88 4.66
N SER A 815 -1.86 12.07 5.23
CA SER A 815 -2.83 12.64 6.17
C SER A 815 -4.22 12.78 5.56
N GLY A 816 -5.25 12.45 6.34
CA GLY A 816 -6.64 12.71 5.98
C GLY A 816 -6.95 14.21 5.94
N ILE A 817 -7.87 14.62 5.07
CA ILE A 817 -8.27 16.03 4.91
C ILE A 817 -8.87 16.60 6.20
N ASN A 818 -9.58 15.77 6.96
CA ASN A 818 -10.18 16.12 8.25
C ASN A 818 -9.22 15.99 9.44
N THR A 819 -7.93 15.77 9.20
CA THR A 819 -6.91 15.64 10.25
C THR A 819 -6.00 16.87 10.27
N ASN A 820 -5.32 17.09 11.39
CA ASN A 820 -4.29 18.11 11.50
C ASN A 820 -3.12 17.85 10.54
N ASN A 821 -2.36 18.89 10.24
CA ASN A 821 -1.20 18.79 9.35
C ASN A 821 0.13 18.61 10.10
N TYR A 822 0.14 18.58 11.44
CA TYR A 822 1.36 18.39 12.21
C TYR A 822 1.64 16.93 12.57
N GLY A 823 0.66 16.03 12.71
CA GLY A 823 0.91 14.65 13.10
C GLY A 823 1.52 13.81 11.97
N PHE A 824 0.67 13.46 11.00
CA PHE A 824 1.00 12.54 9.91
C PHE A 824 2.15 12.99 9.04
N PRO A 825 2.21 14.28 8.63
CA PRO A 825 3.41 14.75 8.03
C PRO A 825 4.61 14.43 8.94
N ASN A 826 4.75 15.06 10.11
CA ASN A 826 5.96 14.97 10.93
C ASN A 826 6.36 13.56 11.42
N ALA A 827 5.57 12.51 11.18
CA ALA A 827 6.02 11.11 11.30
C ALA A 827 7.35 10.82 10.55
N ARG A 828 7.71 11.60 9.53
CA ARG A 828 9.03 11.46 8.88
C ARG A 828 10.24 11.79 9.77
N ILE A 829 10.04 12.66 10.78
CA ILE A 829 11.09 12.96 11.77
C ILE A 829 11.34 11.71 12.61
N MET A 830 10.28 10.96 12.91
CA MET A 830 10.37 9.65 13.56
C MET A 830 11.08 8.63 12.68
N ASP A 831 10.76 8.59 11.37
CA ASP A 831 11.47 7.72 10.42
C ASP A 831 12.97 8.02 10.43
N TYR A 832 13.35 9.31 10.34
CA TYR A 832 14.74 9.75 10.43
C TYR A 832 15.39 9.26 11.73
N PHE A 833 14.76 9.50 12.89
CA PHE A 833 15.32 9.06 14.17
C PHE A 833 15.47 7.54 14.31
N LYS A 834 14.67 6.75 13.58
CA LYS A 834 14.77 5.28 13.56
C LYS A 834 15.73 4.75 12.49
N GLY A 835 16.53 5.62 11.86
CA GLY A 835 17.50 5.26 10.83
C GLY A 835 16.96 5.25 9.40
N GLY A 836 15.77 5.80 9.16
CA GLY A 836 15.23 5.98 7.81
C GLY A 836 15.88 7.17 7.08
N ASP A 837 16.09 7.00 5.78
CA ASP A 837 16.64 7.98 4.84
C ASP A 837 15.56 8.53 3.89
N GLY A 838 14.32 8.02 4.00
CA GLY A 838 13.21 8.54 3.24
C GLY A 838 11.84 8.04 3.68
N HIS A 839 10.82 8.67 3.12
CA HIS A 839 9.42 8.43 3.39
C HIS A 839 8.64 8.39 2.09
N LEU A 840 7.80 7.37 1.91
CA LEU A 840 7.05 7.14 0.68
C LEU A 840 5.55 7.05 0.98
N PRO A 841 4.78 8.12 0.74
CA PRO A 841 3.34 7.98 0.63
C PRO A 841 2.98 7.17 -0.61
N TRP A 842 2.42 5.97 -0.42
CA TRP A 842 2.29 4.95 -1.47
C TRP A 842 1.36 5.35 -2.63
N LEU A 843 0.54 6.37 -2.44
CA LEU A 843 -0.31 6.89 -3.50
C LEU A 843 -0.53 8.39 -3.35
N ASN A 844 -0.22 9.12 -4.40
CA ASN A 844 -0.79 10.41 -4.74
C ASN A 844 -1.71 10.25 -5.96
N SER A 845 -2.93 10.77 -5.89
CA SER A 845 -3.92 10.60 -6.96
C SER A 845 -4.70 11.88 -7.27
N PHE A 846 -5.15 11.98 -8.51
CA PHE A 846 -5.96 13.10 -9.01
C PHE A 846 -7.38 12.62 -9.34
N ALA A 847 -8.37 13.46 -9.07
CA ALA A 847 -9.77 13.23 -9.44
C ALA A 847 -10.43 14.53 -9.89
N GLU A 848 -11.25 14.48 -10.94
CA GLU A 848 -11.91 15.66 -11.52
C GLU A 848 -12.78 16.42 -10.51
N ASN A 849 -13.54 15.70 -9.69
CA ASN A 849 -14.48 16.27 -8.71
C ASN A 849 -13.85 16.56 -7.33
N SER A 850 -12.53 16.48 -7.20
CA SER A 850 -11.84 16.60 -5.90
C SER A 850 -11.99 17.97 -5.22
N TRP A 851 -12.52 18.96 -5.93
CA TRP A 851 -12.73 20.34 -5.45
C TRP A 851 -14.07 20.58 -4.74
N ARG A 852 -15.06 19.67 -4.84
CA ARG A 852 -16.41 19.88 -4.26
C ARG A 852 -16.78 18.87 -3.17
N GLU A 853 -17.02 17.60 -3.50
CA GLU A 853 -17.67 16.66 -2.55
C GLU A 853 -16.99 15.29 -2.41
N GLN A 854 -17.36 14.58 -1.32
CA GLN A 854 -17.06 13.25 -0.75
C GLN A 854 -16.37 12.13 -1.57
N LYS A 855 -16.15 12.26 -2.88
CA LYS A 855 -15.32 11.35 -3.68
C LYS A 855 -13.82 11.68 -3.61
N ILE A 856 -13.43 12.65 -2.79
CA ILE A 856 -12.02 12.94 -2.53
C ILE A 856 -11.40 11.73 -1.85
N LYS A 857 -10.44 11.09 -2.50
CA LYS A 857 -9.60 10.09 -1.85
C LYS A 857 -8.63 10.86 -0.96
N ASN A 858 -8.41 10.41 0.28
CA ASN A 858 -7.44 11.04 1.21
C ASN A 858 -6.06 11.24 0.55
N TYR A 859 -5.73 10.45 -0.45
CA TYR A 859 -4.49 10.40 -1.22
C TYR A 859 -4.22 11.56 -2.20
N SER A 860 -4.94 12.69 -2.18
CA SER A 860 -4.68 13.81 -3.10
C SER A 860 -3.86 14.91 -2.42
N LEU A 861 -2.54 15.01 -2.64
CA LEU A 861 -1.70 16.10 -2.10
C LEU A 861 -1.60 17.31 -3.05
N MET A 862 -2.10 17.15 -4.27
CA MET A 862 -2.17 18.17 -5.31
C MET A 862 -3.48 18.02 -6.07
N TYR A 863 -3.99 19.12 -6.60
CA TYR A 863 -5.31 19.18 -7.24
C TYR A 863 -5.19 19.50 -8.73
N ASN A 864 -6.08 18.92 -9.54
CA ASN A 864 -6.16 19.26 -10.96
C ASN A 864 -6.70 20.70 -11.12
N GLY A 865 -5.84 21.63 -11.52
CA GLY A 865 -6.18 23.05 -11.71
C GLY A 865 -7.12 23.32 -12.88
N GLN A 866 -7.19 22.40 -13.85
CA GLN A 866 -8.09 22.48 -15.02
C GLN A 866 -9.51 21.96 -14.73
N SER A 867 -9.80 21.51 -13.50
CA SER A 867 -11.14 21.07 -13.14
C SER A 867 -12.13 22.23 -13.32
N LYS A 868 -13.34 21.94 -13.82
CA LYS A 868 -14.42 22.94 -13.90
C LYS A 868 -14.85 23.52 -12.54
N TYR A 869 -14.46 22.86 -11.46
CA TYR A 869 -14.72 23.30 -10.09
C TYR A 869 -13.52 24.03 -9.46
N SER A 870 -12.36 24.02 -10.13
CA SER A 870 -11.21 24.80 -9.74
C SER A 870 -11.52 26.28 -9.99
N PRO A 871 -11.27 27.17 -9.02
CA PRO A 871 -11.36 28.61 -9.23
C PRO A 871 -10.12 29.21 -9.89
N ALA A 872 -9.04 28.43 -10.08
CA ALA A 872 -7.80 28.89 -10.72
C ALA A 872 -8.01 29.26 -12.20
N LYS A 873 -7.05 30.02 -12.77
CA LYS A 873 -7.03 30.35 -14.22
C LYS A 873 -7.02 29.06 -15.05
N SER A 874 -7.72 29.07 -16.19
CA SER A 874 -7.94 27.88 -17.03
C SER A 874 -6.66 27.18 -17.51
N GLY A 875 -5.54 27.91 -17.61
CA GLY A 875 -4.23 27.39 -17.97
C GLY A 875 -3.48 26.68 -16.84
N ARG A 876 -3.90 26.80 -15.58
CA ARG A 876 -3.24 26.20 -14.42
C ARG A 876 -3.39 24.67 -14.45
N THR A 877 -2.30 23.95 -14.65
CA THR A 877 -2.31 22.48 -14.66
C THR A 877 -2.63 21.91 -13.28
N VAL A 878 -1.88 22.32 -12.25
CA VAL A 878 -1.91 21.71 -10.91
C VAL A 878 -1.90 22.79 -9.84
N VAL A 879 -2.60 22.54 -8.75
CA VAL A 879 -2.70 23.43 -7.58
C VAL A 879 -2.19 22.69 -6.33
N PRO A 880 -1.31 23.30 -5.50
CA PRO A 880 -0.82 22.66 -4.28
C PRO A 880 -1.93 22.49 -3.23
N SER A 881 -1.77 21.54 -2.32
CA SER A 881 -2.57 21.48 -1.09
C SER A 881 -1.79 22.05 0.10
N MET A 882 -2.48 22.40 1.18
CA MET A 882 -1.82 22.74 2.43
C MET A 882 -1.08 21.54 3.03
N ARG A 883 -1.57 20.31 2.78
CA ARG A 883 -0.87 19.08 3.18
C ARG A 883 0.47 18.93 2.46
N LEU A 884 0.57 19.30 1.18
CA LEU A 884 1.87 19.37 0.48
C LEU A 884 2.83 20.35 1.17
N LYS A 885 2.33 21.54 1.56
CA LYS A 885 3.13 22.52 2.32
C LYS A 885 3.57 21.96 3.68
N ALA A 886 2.72 21.16 4.33
CA ALA A 886 3.08 20.45 5.56
C ALA A 886 4.14 19.35 5.35
N TYR A 887 4.15 18.66 4.21
CA TYR A 887 5.25 17.74 3.84
C TYR A 887 6.56 18.49 3.63
N ARG A 888 6.54 19.63 2.90
CA ARG A 888 7.71 20.52 2.77
C ARG A 888 8.22 20.98 4.14
N ARG A 889 7.30 21.39 5.01
CA ARG A 889 7.63 21.89 6.36
C ARG A 889 8.48 20.89 7.12
N ALA A 890 8.07 19.63 7.24
CA ALA A 890 8.94 18.68 7.95
C ALA A 890 10.03 18.01 7.13
N GLN A 891 10.07 18.16 5.80
CA GLN A 891 11.33 17.99 5.08
C GLN A 891 12.36 18.97 5.65
N GLN A 892 12.04 20.26 5.72
CA GLN A 892 12.94 21.28 6.28
C GLN A 892 13.28 21.04 7.74
N ASP A 893 12.31 20.65 8.58
CA ASP A 893 12.58 20.32 9.98
C ASP A 893 13.55 19.14 10.10
N THR A 894 13.43 18.12 9.25
CA THR A 894 14.35 16.98 9.22
C THR A 894 15.76 17.39 8.76
N GLU A 895 15.87 18.29 7.77
CA GLU A 895 17.17 18.85 7.37
C GLU A 895 17.83 19.66 8.49
N MET A 896 17.04 20.43 9.24
CA MET A 896 17.55 21.17 10.41
C MET A 896 18.04 20.23 11.51
N ILE A 897 17.35 19.11 11.74
CA ILE A 897 17.83 18.06 12.64
C ILE A 897 19.18 17.56 12.14
N GLY A 898 19.28 17.13 10.88
CA GLY A 898 20.53 16.64 10.28
C GLY A 898 21.70 17.63 10.46
N LEU A 899 21.48 18.92 10.17
CA LEU A 899 22.48 19.97 10.38
C LEU A 899 22.92 20.08 11.84
N ALA A 900 21.98 20.07 12.79
CA ALA A 900 22.29 20.16 14.21
C ALA A 900 23.07 18.93 14.71
N LEU A 901 22.70 17.72 14.26
CA LEU A 901 23.38 16.49 14.65
C LEU A 901 24.82 16.45 14.12
N VAL A 902 25.02 16.76 12.84
CA VAL A 902 26.35 16.80 12.21
C VAL A 902 27.24 17.81 12.93
N LYS A 903 26.74 19.02 13.21
CA LYS A 903 27.53 20.06 13.88
C LYS A 903 27.99 19.66 15.28
N ASN A 904 27.19 18.89 16.01
CA ASN A 904 27.44 18.54 17.40
C ASN A 904 27.97 17.09 17.58
N HIS A 905 28.21 16.36 16.49
CA HIS A 905 28.60 14.94 16.51
C HIS A 905 27.64 14.05 17.31
N TYR A 906 26.33 14.32 17.20
CA TYR A 906 25.29 13.53 17.87
C TYR A 906 24.74 12.45 16.94
N THR A 907 24.43 11.29 17.51
CA THR A 907 23.61 10.26 16.86
C THR A 907 22.16 10.70 16.79
N ARG A 908 21.39 10.09 15.89
CA ARG A 908 19.95 10.35 15.76
C ARG A 908 19.19 10.01 17.05
N ASP A 909 19.60 8.93 17.73
CA ASP A 909 18.95 8.50 18.98
C ASP A 909 19.28 9.40 20.18
N GLN A 910 20.52 9.88 20.29
CA GLN A 910 20.89 10.82 21.35
C GLN A 910 19.96 12.04 21.38
N PHE A 911 19.70 12.62 20.21
CA PHE A 911 18.77 13.73 20.11
C PHE A 911 17.32 13.28 20.29
N ARG A 912 16.91 12.14 19.70
CA ARG A 912 15.56 11.56 19.90
C ARG A 912 15.20 11.44 21.38
N VAL A 913 16.10 10.87 22.19
CA VAL A 913 15.87 10.66 23.62
C VAL A 913 15.88 11.98 24.39
N ALA A 914 16.84 12.87 24.09
CA ALA A 914 16.92 14.16 24.77
C ALA A 914 15.70 15.06 24.51
N ILE A 915 15.23 15.14 23.26
CA ILE A 915 14.08 15.96 22.88
C ILE A 915 12.74 15.39 23.37
N ALA A 916 12.66 14.08 23.63
CA ALA A 916 11.42 13.42 24.07
C ALA A 916 10.88 13.95 25.41
N THR A 917 11.72 14.58 26.23
CA THR A 917 11.31 15.28 27.46
C THR A 917 10.35 16.45 27.19
N PHE A 918 10.41 17.03 25.99
CA PHE A 918 9.59 18.15 25.55
C PHE A 918 8.65 17.76 24.39
N ALA A 919 9.21 17.18 23.33
CA ALA A 919 8.53 16.80 22.10
C ALA A 919 8.80 15.33 21.77
N ASN A 920 7.80 14.48 21.98
CA ASN A 920 7.91 13.05 21.73
C ASN A 920 7.44 12.69 20.31
N PHE A 921 8.37 12.23 19.47
CA PHE A 921 8.11 11.81 18.10
C PHE A 921 7.83 10.29 17.98
N VAL A 922 7.48 9.59 19.06
CA VAL A 922 7.09 8.18 18.97
C VAL A 922 5.78 8.02 18.19
N GLY A 923 5.78 7.09 17.24
CA GLY A 923 4.63 6.81 16.38
C GLY A 923 4.14 5.37 16.44
N LYS A 924 2.89 5.17 16.01
CA LYS A 924 2.28 3.85 15.84
C LYS A 924 1.68 3.72 14.45
N THR A 925 1.85 2.57 13.82
CA THR A 925 1.18 2.27 12.54
C THR A 925 -0.28 1.91 12.79
N ILE A 926 -1.19 2.69 12.21
CA ILE A 926 -2.64 2.44 12.23
C ILE A 926 -3.05 1.80 10.91
N LYS A 927 -3.67 0.63 10.97
CA LYS A 927 -4.16 -0.13 9.80
C LYS A 927 -5.68 -0.25 9.84
N LEU A 928 -6.34 -0.03 8.71
CA LEU A 928 -7.79 -0.19 8.56
C LEU A 928 -8.19 -1.65 8.33
N PHE A 929 -7.30 -2.46 7.73
CA PHE A 929 -7.47 -3.89 7.49
C PHE A 929 -6.10 -4.58 7.41
N ARG A 930 -6.06 -5.92 7.32
CA ARG A 930 -4.82 -6.71 7.47
C ARG A 930 -3.76 -6.40 6.41
N GLU A 931 -4.18 -6.14 5.18
CA GLU A 931 -3.33 -5.81 4.03
C GLU A 931 -3.13 -4.30 3.84
N ASP A 932 -3.63 -3.47 4.76
CA ASP A 932 -3.35 -2.04 4.74
C ASP A 932 -1.86 -1.80 5.06
N ALA A 933 -1.19 -1.01 4.22
CA ALA A 933 0.16 -0.51 4.47
C ALA A 933 0.22 0.19 5.84
N GLY A 934 -0.90 0.78 6.23
CA GLY A 934 -1.05 1.52 7.46
C GLY A 934 -0.55 2.95 7.34
N THR A 935 -0.85 3.74 8.36
CA THR A 935 -0.42 5.14 8.43
C THR A 935 0.20 5.37 9.80
N VAL A 936 1.42 5.90 9.82
CA VAL A 936 2.10 6.19 11.08
C VAL A 936 1.58 7.50 11.65
N GLN A 937 1.03 7.45 12.85
CA GLN A 937 0.60 8.64 13.58
C GLN A 937 1.54 8.87 14.76
N ILE A 938 2.03 10.10 14.90
CA ILE A 938 2.79 10.57 16.07
C ILE A 938 1.95 11.53 16.91
N ASN A 939 2.24 11.62 18.20
CA ASN A 939 1.56 12.52 19.12
C ASN A 939 2.37 13.82 19.34
N ILE A 940 2.16 14.79 18.46
CA ILE A 940 2.83 16.10 18.47
C ILE A 940 1.80 17.23 18.32
N SER A 941 2.18 18.46 18.67
CA SER A 941 1.40 19.70 18.46
C SER A 941 2.23 20.74 17.71
N THR A 942 1.59 21.78 17.18
CA THR A 942 2.29 22.88 16.51
C THR A 942 3.29 23.57 17.45
N GLU A 943 2.92 23.73 18.73
CA GLU A 943 3.79 24.27 19.79
C GLU A 943 5.10 23.47 19.94
N LYS A 944 4.99 22.15 20.06
CA LYS A 944 6.14 21.27 20.28
C LYS A 944 7.07 21.23 19.06
N LEU A 945 6.53 21.39 17.85
CA LEU A 945 7.33 21.52 16.63
C LEU A 945 8.13 22.83 16.62
N GLU A 946 7.51 23.95 16.96
CA GLU A 946 8.22 25.23 17.03
C GLU A 946 9.31 25.24 18.10
N GLY A 947 9.02 24.70 19.29
CA GLY A 947 10.02 24.54 20.35
C GLY A 947 11.17 23.62 19.93
N THR A 948 10.89 22.56 19.16
CA THR A 948 11.94 21.72 18.57
C THR A 948 12.84 22.53 17.63
N ARG A 949 12.27 23.37 16.76
CA ARG A 949 13.06 24.25 15.88
C ARG A 949 13.91 25.26 16.66
N GLU A 950 13.46 25.73 17.82
CA GLU A 950 14.27 26.58 18.71
C GLU A 950 15.51 25.85 19.24
N VAL A 951 15.35 24.60 19.72
CA VAL A 951 16.48 23.76 20.14
C VAL A 951 17.48 23.61 19.00
N LEU A 952 16.98 23.25 17.81
CA LEU A 952 17.82 23.03 16.63
C LEU A 952 18.62 24.28 16.26
N ARG A 953 17.99 25.46 16.28
CA ARG A 953 18.68 26.72 16.03
C ARG A 953 19.76 27.02 17.07
N ALA A 954 19.47 26.80 18.35
CA ALA A 954 20.45 26.98 19.42
C ALA A 954 21.65 26.03 19.25
N LEU A 955 21.40 24.75 18.93
CA LEU A 955 22.43 23.77 18.61
C LEU A 955 23.25 24.15 17.37
N MET A 956 22.66 24.90 16.44
CA MET A 956 23.34 25.45 15.27
C MET A 956 24.06 26.79 15.53
N GLY A 957 24.13 27.27 16.78
CA GLY A 957 24.83 28.51 17.15
C GLY A 957 23.98 29.78 17.04
N GLY A 958 22.66 29.63 16.91
CA GLY A 958 21.71 30.73 17.00
C GLY A 958 21.44 31.17 18.45
N LYS A 959 20.50 32.10 18.61
CA LYS A 959 20.04 32.54 19.94
C LYS A 959 19.53 31.33 20.76
N LYS A 960 19.72 31.39 22.08
CA LYS A 960 19.15 30.40 23.01
C LYS A 960 17.61 30.35 22.85
N PRO A 961 16.97 29.19 23.11
CA PRO A 961 15.51 29.10 23.09
C PRO A 961 14.88 30.11 24.04
N PHE A 962 13.70 30.62 23.69
CA PHE A 962 12.98 31.53 24.58
C PHE A 962 12.52 30.77 25.83
N ASN A 963 12.49 31.44 26.99
CA ASN A 963 12.26 30.81 28.29
C ASN A 963 11.18 31.52 29.14
N THR A 964 10.01 31.79 28.57
CA THR A 964 8.88 32.41 29.28
C THR A 964 7.73 31.42 29.49
N LYS A 965 7.24 31.29 30.73
CA LYS A 965 6.10 30.41 31.11
C LYS A 965 4.77 31.14 30.83
N GLN A 966 3.78 30.49 30.23
CA GLN A 966 2.47 31.09 29.94
C GLN A 966 1.29 30.17 30.29
N ASN A 967 0.10 30.77 30.44
CA ASN A 967 -1.15 30.10 30.84
C ASN A 967 -1.74 29.23 29.73
N PRO A 968 -2.50 28.17 30.07
CA PRO A 968 -3.17 27.33 29.07
C PRO A 968 -4.17 28.10 28.22
N ARG A 969 -4.42 27.61 27.00
CA ARG A 969 -5.49 28.11 26.11
C ARG A 969 -6.85 28.09 26.83
N SER A 970 -7.62 29.18 26.77
CA SER A 970 -9.01 29.21 27.25
C SER A 970 -9.97 28.88 26.11
N ILE A 971 -10.64 27.73 26.20
CA ILE A 971 -11.72 27.33 25.28
C ILE A 971 -13.01 27.26 26.09
N ASP A 972 -13.99 28.09 25.75
CA ASP A 972 -15.32 27.94 26.30
C ASP A 972 -16.09 26.88 25.50
N LYS A 973 -16.29 25.72 26.12
CA LYS A 973 -17.02 24.59 25.53
C LYS A 973 -18.55 24.71 25.69
N THR A 974 -19.04 25.72 26.43
CA THR A 974 -20.47 25.89 26.73
C THR A 974 -21.25 26.57 25.60
N VAL A 975 -20.56 27.20 24.65
CA VAL A 975 -21.17 27.92 23.51
C VAL A 975 -21.98 27.03 22.54
N GLY A 976 -21.93 25.70 22.70
CA GLY A 976 -22.63 24.70 21.89
C GLY A 976 -21.95 24.41 20.53
N GLU A 977 -22.48 23.41 19.83
CA GLU A 977 -21.97 22.96 18.52
C GLU A 977 -22.62 23.71 17.35
N ILE A 978 -21.92 23.78 16.21
CA ILE A 978 -22.49 24.17 14.92
C ILE A 978 -23.24 22.98 14.30
N GLY A 979 -24.35 23.27 13.61
CA GLY A 979 -25.09 22.25 12.86
C GLY A 979 -24.29 21.66 11.69
N LYS A 980 -24.79 20.57 11.10
CA LYS A 980 -24.18 19.95 9.93
C LYS A 980 -24.08 20.95 8.78
N LEU A 981 -22.91 21.00 8.13
CA LEU A 981 -22.66 21.95 7.05
C LEU A 981 -23.06 21.38 5.67
N THR A 982 -23.74 22.20 4.88
CA THR A 982 -24.25 21.87 3.56
C THR A 982 -23.83 22.87 2.49
N PHE A 983 -23.92 22.44 1.23
CA PHE A 983 -23.80 23.35 0.11
C PHE A 983 -25.11 24.14 -0.03
N LYS A 984 -25.00 25.44 -0.32
CA LYS A 984 -26.11 26.25 -0.77
C LYS A 984 -26.50 25.79 -2.18
N LEU A 985 -27.60 25.07 -2.28
CA LEU A 985 -28.16 24.60 -3.55
C LEU A 985 -28.81 25.76 -4.31
N SER A 986 -28.62 25.80 -5.64
CA SER A 986 -29.42 26.64 -6.53
C SER A 986 -30.88 26.20 -6.55
N ALA A 987 -31.79 27.07 -7.01
CA ALA A 987 -33.22 26.76 -7.12
C ALA A 987 -33.46 25.46 -7.94
N ASP A 988 -32.81 25.32 -9.08
CA ASP A 988 -32.89 24.13 -9.94
C ASP A 988 -32.36 22.86 -9.26
N GLU A 989 -31.30 22.97 -8.47
CA GLU A 989 -30.73 21.85 -7.73
C GLU A 989 -31.61 21.44 -6.56
N LYS A 990 -32.28 22.38 -5.89
CA LYS A 990 -33.28 22.10 -4.85
C LYS A 990 -34.46 21.32 -5.44
N VAL A 991 -35.01 21.77 -6.57
CA VAL A 991 -36.11 21.09 -7.28
C VAL A 991 -35.71 19.67 -7.68
N LYS A 992 -34.49 19.50 -8.21
CA LYS A 992 -33.96 18.17 -8.57
C LYS A 992 -33.77 17.27 -7.34
N ALA A 993 -33.25 17.81 -6.24
CA ALA A 993 -33.04 17.04 -5.01
C ALA A 993 -34.37 16.57 -4.39
N GLU A 994 -35.39 17.44 -4.40
CA GLU A 994 -36.71 17.14 -3.86
C GLU A 994 -37.45 16.09 -4.72
N ALA A 995 -37.40 16.24 -6.05
CA ALA A 995 -37.94 15.26 -7.00
C ALA A 995 -37.31 13.87 -6.80
N VAL A 996 -36.00 13.80 -6.53
CA VAL A 996 -35.29 12.53 -6.26
C VAL A 996 -35.70 11.93 -4.90
N LYS A 997 -35.96 12.74 -3.87
CA LYS A 997 -36.44 12.26 -2.57
C LYS A 997 -37.84 11.65 -2.66
N VAL A 998 -38.77 12.35 -3.31
CA VAL A 998 -40.15 11.87 -3.52
C VAL A 998 -40.14 10.57 -4.33
N ALA A 999 -39.38 10.54 -5.44
CA ALA A 999 -39.22 9.36 -6.28
C ALA A 999 -38.73 8.11 -5.52
N LYS A 1000 -37.76 8.28 -4.60
CA LYS A 1000 -37.24 7.17 -3.77
C LYS A 1000 -38.27 6.67 -2.76
N LYS A 1001 -39.08 7.56 -2.19
CA LYS A 1001 -40.13 7.21 -1.23
C LYS A 1001 -41.26 6.42 -1.91
N ASP A 1002 -41.66 6.86 -3.10
CA ASP A 1002 -42.68 6.17 -3.90
C ASP A 1002 -42.20 4.80 -4.39
N GLU A 1003 -40.94 4.69 -4.80
CA GLU A 1003 -40.35 3.42 -5.24
C GLU A 1003 -40.21 2.42 -4.09
N ALA A 1004 -39.89 2.89 -2.88
CA ALA A 1004 -39.84 2.06 -1.67
C ALA A 1004 -41.23 1.53 -1.29
N LYS A 1005 -42.27 2.38 -1.32
CA LYS A 1005 -43.66 1.98 -1.05
C LYS A 1005 -44.16 0.94 -2.05
N LYS A 1006 -43.93 1.17 -3.36
CA LYS A 1006 -44.30 0.20 -4.41
C LYS A 1006 -43.63 -1.17 -4.25
N LEU A 1007 -42.38 -1.20 -3.79
CA LEU A 1007 -41.66 -2.45 -3.54
C LEU A 1007 -42.24 -3.20 -2.33
N GLU A 1008 -42.60 -2.47 -1.27
CA GLU A 1008 -43.23 -3.02 -0.08
C GLU A 1008 -44.60 -3.64 -0.41
N ASP A 1009 -45.43 -2.91 -1.14
CA ASP A 1009 -46.75 -3.39 -1.60
C ASP A 1009 -46.60 -4.62 -2.51
N MET A 1010 -45.61 -4.63 -3.41
CA MET A 1010 -45.32 -5.76 -4.31
C MET A 1010 -44.92 -7.04 -3.55
N MET A 1011 -44.30 -6.91 -2.37
CA MET A 1011 -43.83 -8.03 -1.56
C MET A 1011 -44.85 -8.48 -0.50
N LYS A 1012 -45.83 -7.64 -0.14
CA LYS A 1012 -46.91 -8.01 0.80
C LYS A 1012 -47.93 -8.98 0.20
N ASN A 1013 -48.24 -8.86 -1.10
CA ASN A 1013 -49.28 -9.64 -1.75
C ASN A 1013 -48.70 -10.69 -2.72
N LYS A 1014 -48.85 -11.98 -2.40
CA LYS A 1014 -48.44 -13.10 -3.26
C LYS A 1014 -49.33 -13.15 -4.52
N PRO A 1015 -48.80 -12.97 -5.74
CA PRO A 1015 -49.62 -12.98 -6.95
C PRO A 1015 -50.22 -14.36 -7.29
N ALA A 1016 -51.39 -14.39 -7.93
CA ALA A 1016 -52.12 -15.61 -8.28
C ALA A 1016 -51.35 -16.58 -9.22
N TRP A 1017 -50.39 -16.10 -10.01
CA TRP A 1017 -49.56 -16.93 -10.90
C TRP A 1017 -48.45 -17.70 -10.16
N VAL A 1018 -48.15 -17.36 -8.91
CA VAL A 1018 -46.99 -17.92 -8.19
C VAL A 1018 -47.08 -19.43 -8.06
N GLU A 1019 -48.22 -19.98 -7.63
CA GLU A 1019 -48.36 -21.42 -7.40
C GLU A 1019 -48.17 -22.24 -8.67
N ASN A 1020 -48.77 -21.76 -9.77
CA ASN A 1020 -48.60 -22.40 -11.05
C ASN A 1020 -47.14 -22.35 -11.53
N CYS A 1021 -46.46 -21.21 -11.38
CA CYS A 1021 -45.04 -21.10 -11.72
C CYS A 1021 -44.13 -21.97 -10.86
N ILE A 1022 -44.44 -22.18 -9.56
CA ILE A 1022 -43.74 -23.16 -8.72
C ILE A 1022 -43.90 -24.56 -9.30
N ASN A 1023 -45.11 -24.93 -9.72
CA ASN A 1023 -45.38 -26.24 -10.32
C ASN A 1023 -44.70 -26.43 -11.68
N ILE A 1024 -44.59 -25.38 -12.50
CA ILE A 1024 -43.80 -25.38 -13.73
C ILE A 1024 -42.32 -25.61 -13.39
N HIS A 1025 -41.77 -24.82 -12.45
CA HIS A 1025 -40.36 -24.87 -12.07
C HIS A 1025 -39.93 -26.20 -11.43
N LYS A 1026 -40.84 -26.94 -10.76
CA LYS A 1026 -40.56 -28.31 -10.28
C LYS A 1026 -40.06 -29.26 -11.38
N LYS A 1027 -40.43 -29.01 -12.64
CA LYS A 1027 -39.98 -29.80 -13.80
C LYS A 1027 -38.60 -29.40 -14.31
N PHE A 1028 -38.05 -28.28 -13.84
CA PHE A 1028 -36.78 -27.73 -14.32
C PHE A 1028 -35.58 -28.61 -13.92
N LYS A 1029 -34.70 -28.90 -14.89
CA LYS A 1029 -33.49 -29.72 -14.71
C LYS A 1029 -32.21 -29.04 -15.22
N GLY A 1030 -32.25 -27.73 -15.50
CA GLY A 1030 -31.12 -26.96 -16.04
C GLY A 1030 -30.24 -26.29 -14.98
N GLU A 1031 -29.34 -25.41 -15.42
CA GLU A 1031 -28.51 -24.59 -14.53
C GLU A 1031 -29.36 -23.50 -13.87
N LYS A 1032 -29.34 -23.45 -12.54
CA LYS A 1032 -30.01 -22.40 -11.78
C LYS A 1032 -29.39 -21.04 -12.10
N PHE A 1033 -30.22 -20.02 -12.18
CA PHE A 1033 -29.89 -18.63 -12.48
C PHE A 1033 -29.44 -18.35 -13.93
N PHE A 1034 -29.71 -19.24 -14.89
CA PHE A 1034 -29.64 -18.91 -16.31
C PHE A 1034 -31.00 -18.41 -16.83
N TYR A 1035 -31.03 -17.25 -17.49
CA TYR A 1035 -32.25 -16.60 -17.97
C TYR A 1035 -32.12 -16.25 -19.45
N SER A 1036 -33.12 -16.58 -20.26
CA SER A 1036 -33.13 -16.17 -21.66
C SER A 1036 -33.93 -14.89 -21.86
N THR A 1037 -33.40 -13.97 -22.68
CA THR A 1037 -34.16 -12.83 -23.20
C THR A 1037 -34.59 -13.17 -24.62
N LEU A 1038 -35.84 -13.57 -24.80
CA LEU A 1038 -36.38 -14.05 -26.08
C LEU A 1038 -37.14 -12.94 -26.79
N GLY A 1039 -36.89 -12.74 -28.08
CA GLY A 1039 -37.59 -11.68 -28.81
C GLY A 1039 -36.91 -11.14 -30.06
N ASP A 1040 -37.23 -9.87 -30.33
CA ASP A 1040 -36.81 -9.15 -31.54
C ASP A 1040 -35.68 -8.12 -31.26
N SER A 1041 -35.60 -7.08 -32.09
CA SER A 1041 -34.62 -5.99 -32.00
C SER A 1041 -34.62 -5.28 -30.64
N ILE A 1042 -35.76 -5.20 -29.95
CA ILE A 1042 -35.86 -4.59 -28.62
C ILE A 1042 -35.16 -5.46 -27.58
N THR A 1043 -35.16 -6.78 -27.75
CA THR A 1043 -34.47 -7.73 -26.84
C THR A 1043 -33.02 -8.00 -27.23
N TYR A 1044 -32.69 -7.84 -28.52
CA TYR A 1044 -31.35 -8.05 -29.08
C TYR A 1044 -30.34 -6.95 -28.70
N THR A 1045 -30.81 -5.72 -28.47
CA THR A 1045 -29.91 -4.62 -28.11
C THR A 1045 -29.23 -4.83 -26.75
N GLY A 1046 -27.98 -4.36 -26.60
CA GLY A 1046 -27.27 -4.28 -25.32
C GLY A 1046 -27.88 -3.30 -24.32
N ALA A 1047 -28.93 -2.56 -24.68
CA ALA A 1047 -29.76 -1.82 -23.73
C ALA A 1047 -30.76 -2.75 -22.99
N PHE A 1048 -31.05 -3.92 -23.56
CA PHE A 1048 -31.99 -4.88 -23.00
C PHE A 1048 -31.40 -5.74 -21.90
N ALA A 1049 -31.80 -5.44 -20.67
CA ALA A 1049 -31.58 -6.20 -19.44
C ALA A 1049 -30.10 -6.33 -19.02
N THR A 1050 -29.17 -6.01 -19.92
CA THR A 1050 -27.73 -5.96 -19.67
C THR A 1050 -27.34 -4.99 -18.56
N PRO A 1051 -27.95 -3.79 -18.40
CA PRO A 1051 -27.63 -2.91 -17.26
C PRO A 1051 -27.83 -3.55 -15.89
N ILE A 1052 -28.75 -4.52 -15.76
CA ILE A 1052 -28.95 -5.29 -14.53
C ILE A 1052 -27.69 -6.07 -14.12
N SER A 1053 -26.84 -6.45 -15.09
CA SER A 1053 -25.60 -7.19 -14.82
C SER A 1053 -24.47 -6.35 -14.22
N TRP A 1054 -24.48 -5.02 -14.35
CA TRP A 1054 -23.35 -4.17 -13.95
C TRP A 1054 -23.73 -2.88 -13.22
N LYS A 1055 -24.95 -2.38 -13.37
CA LYS A 1055 -25.45 -1.18 -12.69
C LYS A 1055 -26.33 -1.59 -11.51
N LYS A 1056 -26.18 -0.91 -10.38
CA LYS A 1056 -27.02 -1.12 -9.19
C LYS A 1056 -28.38 -0.46 -9.42
N HIS A 1057 -29.47 -1.22 -9.32
CA HIS A 1057 -30.82 -0.67 -9.26
C HIS A 1057 -30.93 0.24 -8.02
N PRO A 1058 -31.64 1.38 -8.04
CA PRO A 1058 -31.79 2.26 -6.88
C PRO A 1058 -32.23 1.51 -5.62
N ALA A 1059 -33.28 0.69 -5.73
CA ALA A 1059 -33.74 -0.21 -4.66
C ALA A 1059 -32.92 -1.52 -4.49
N ASN A 1060 -31.73 -1.62 -5.09
CA ASN A 1060 -30.82 -2.79 -5.03
C ASN A 1060 -31.44 -4.13 -5.49
N LEU A 1061 -32.54 -4.06 -6.25
CA LEU A 1061 -33.24 -5.23 -6.77
C LEU A 1061 -32.31 -6.09 -7.61
N VAL A 1062 -32.32 -7.40 -7.35
CA VAL A 1062 -31.54 -8.46 -8.00
C VAL A 1062 -30.00 -8.28 -8.07
N PHE A 1063 -29.45 -7.17 -7.58
CA PHE A 1063 -28.04 -6.80 -7.75
C PHE A 1063 -27.07 -7.73 -7.00
N LYS A 1064 -27.53 -8.35 -5.90
CA LYS A 1064 -26.78 -9.40 -5.18
C LYS A 1064 -26.55 -10.65 -6.03
N TRP A 1065 -27.43 -10.92 -6.99
CA TRP A 1065 -27.34 -12.08 -7.87
C TRP A 1065 -26.77 -11.74 -9.25
N ARG A 1066 -26.42 -10.47 -9.51
CA ARG A 1066 -26.04 -9.97 -10.85
C ARG A 1066 -25.02 -10.84 -11.59
N ASN A 1067 -24.00 -11.35 -10.90
CA ASN A 1067 -22.95 -12.15 -11.52
C ASN A 1067 -23.52 -13.47 -12.05
N LYS A 1068 -24.45 -14.09 -11.31
CA LYS A 1068 -25.15 -15.31 -11.73
C LYS A 1068 -26.10 -15.05 -12.90
N LEU A 1069 -26.80 -13.92 -12.89
CA LEU A 1069 -27.72 -13.52 -13.98
C LEU A 1069 -27.00 -13.10 -15.27
N THR A 1070 -25.73 -12.68 -15.18
CA THR A 1070 -24.99 -12.02 -16.27
C THR A 1070 -24.93 -12.81 -17.57
N PRO A 1071 -24.62 -14.13 -17.57
CA PRO A 1071 -24.52 -14.91 -18.81
C PRO A 1071 -25.81 -14.87 -19.63
N GLY A 1072 -26.96 -15.01 -18.98
CA GLY A 1072 -28.28 -14.95 -19.61
C GLY A 1072 -28.67 -13.54 -20.08
N LEU A 1073 -28.54 -12.54 -19.19
CA LEU A 1073 -28.91 -11.15 -19.49
C LEU A 1073 -28.09 -10.50 -20.61
N ARG A 1074 -26.88 -11.01 -20.86
CA ARG A 1074 -25.97 -10.54 -21.93
C ARG A 1074 -26.00 -11.42 -23.18
N GLY A 1075 -26.73 -12.54 -23.18
CA GLY A 1075 -26.81 -13.45 -24.32
C GLY A 1075 -27.58 -12.82 -25.48
N LYS A 1076 -26.87 -12.43 -26.55
CA LYS A 1076 -27.47 -11.81 -27.75
C LYS A 1076 -27.21 -12.63 -29.01
N GLY A 1077 -28.21 -12.69 -29.89
CA GLY A 1077 -28.13 -13.36 -31.18
C GLY A 1077 -29.02 -14.61 -31.27
N PRO A 1078 -29.12 -15.24 -32.47
CA PRO A 1078 -30.09 -16.31 -32.73
C PRO A 1078 -29.97 -17.51 -31.79
N LYS A 1079 -28.74 -17.87 -31.41
CA LYS A 1079 -28.49 -18.96 -30.46
C LYS A 1079 -29.08 -18.72 -29.06
N PHE A 1080 -29.28 -17.46 -28.69
CA PHE A 1080 -29.90 -17.07 -27.42
C PHE A 1080 -31.39 -16.72 -27.58
N GLY A 1081 -31.98 -16.94 -28.76
CA GLY A 1081 -33.41 -16.72 -29.01
C GLY A 1081 -33.81 -15.26 -29.14
N ASN A 1082 -32.87 -14.37 -29.48
CA ASN A 1082 -33.19 -12.98 -29.81
C ASN A 1082 -32.42 -12.48 -31.01
N TYR A 1083 -33.10 -11.81 -31.93
CA TYR A 1083 -32.45 -11.19 -33.09
C TYR A 1083 -33.25 -10.04 -33.68
N SER A 1084 -32.53 -9.09 -34.28
CA SER A 1084 -33.17 -7.96 -34.93
C SER A 1084 -34.08 -8.40 -36.09
N GLY A 1085 -35.26 -7.81 -36.19
CA GLY A 1085 -36.21 -8.07 -37.29
C GLY A 1085 -37.06 -9.34 -37.16
N TRP A 1086 -36.87 -10.14 -36.11
CA TRP A 1086 -37.62 -11.39 -35.92
C TRP A 1086 -39.10 -11.18 -35.63
N THR A 1087 -39.94 -12.00 -36.26
CA THR A 1087 -41.38 -12.18 -35.94
C THR A 1087 -41.59 -13.34 -34.97
N SER A 1088 -42.80 -13.48 -34.43
CA SER A 1088 -43.21 -14.59 -33.56
C SER A 1088 -42.94 -15.97 -34.17
N SER A 1089 -43.11 -16.13 -35.48
CA SER A 1089 -42.82 -17.39 -36.20
C SER A 1089 -41.32 -17.75 -36.18
N GLN A 1090 -40.45 -16.75 -36.41
CA GLN A 1090 -39.00 -16.97 -36.38
C GLN A 1090 -38.52 -17.31 -34.97
N LEU A 1091 -39.08 -16.66 -33.94
CA LEU A 1091 -38.79 -17.02 -32.56
C LEU A 1091 -39.26 -18.45 -32.25
N LEU A 1092 -40.47 -18.85 -32.66
CA LEU A 1092 -41.01 -20.19 -32.45
C LEU A 1092 -40.06 -21.28 -32.99
N ASN A 1093 -39.47 -21.06 -34.17
CA ASN A 1093 -38.50 -21.99 -34.76
C ASN A 1093 -37.17 -22.06 -33.97
N SER A 1094 -36.77 -20.97 -33.31
CA SER A 1094 -35.53 -20.89 -32.55
C SER A 1094 -35.64 -21.49 -31.13
N VAL A 1095 -36.81 -21.41 -30.50
CA VAL A 1095 -37.03 -21.80 -29.10
C VAL A 1095 -36.59 -23.24 -28.77
N PRO A 1096 -36.87 -24.28 -29.58
CA PRO A 1096 -36.38 -25.63 -29.30
C PRO A 1096 -34.85 -25.71 -29.16
N ASN A 1097 -34.11 -24.98 -30.00
CA ASN A 1097 -32.66 -24.93 -29.93
C ASN A 1097 -32.17 -24.20 -28.68
N VAL A 1098 -32.84 -23.10 -28.28
CA VAL A 1098 -32.52 -22.39 -27.03
C VAL A 1098 -32.75 -23.28 -25.81
N ILE A 1099 -33.86 -24.03 -25.78
CA ILE A 1099 -34.17 -24.97 -24.69
C ILE A 1099 -33.09 -26.06 -24.64
N LYS A 1100 -32.74 -26.65 -25.78
CA LYS A 1100 -31.72 -27.71 -25.87
C LYS A 1100 -30.33 -27.22 -25.43
N GLN A 1101 -29.93 -26.04 -25.91
CA GLN A 1101 -28.58 -25.52 -25.72
C GLN A 1101 -28.36 -24.85 -24.37
N HIS A 1102 -29.35 -24.09 -23.90
CA HIS A 1102 -29.20 -23.20 -22.75
C HIS A 1102 -30.03 -23.58 -21.54
N LYS A 1103 -31.04 -24.47 -21.70
CA LYS A 1103 -31.92 -24.95 -20.61
C LYS A 1103 -32.31 -23.85 -19.61
N PRO A 1104 -32.95 -22.76 -20.08
CA PRO A 1104 -33.16 -21.57 -19.24
C PRO A 1104 -34.12 -21.84 -18.08
N GLU A 1105 -33.80 -21.34 -16.89
CA GLU A 1105 -34.66 -21.45 -15.70
C GLU A 1105 -35.89 -20.53 -15.83
N LEU A 1106 -35.67 -19.27 -16.26
CA LEU A 1106 -36.76 -18.38 -16.68
C LEU A 1106 -36.50 -17.81 -18.09
N ALA A 1107 -37.57 -17.43 -18.78
CA ALA A 1107 -37.50 -16.77 -20.08
C ALA A 1107 -38.32 -15.48 -20.09
N ILE A 1108 -37.67 -14.33 -20.33
CA ILE A 1108 -38.33 -13.03 -20.53
C ILE A 1108 -38.62 -12.88 -22.01
N ILE A 1109 -39.88 -12.73 -22.38
CA ILE A 1109 -40.34 -12.73 -23.76
C ILE A 1109 -40.92 -11.36 -24.12
N LEU A 1110 -40.32 -10.71 -25.11
CA LEU A 1110 -40.88 -9.53 -25.76
C LEU A 1110 -40.76 -9.74 -27.28
N ILE A 1111 -41.86 -10.14 -27.90
CA ILE A 1111 -41.94 -10.46 -29.33
C ILE A 1111 -43.29 -9.96 -29.88
N GLY A 1112 -43.33 -9.62 -31.17
CA GLY A 1112 -44.53 -9.12 -31.83
C GLY A 1112 -44.37 -7.74 -32.46
N THR A 1113 -43.32 -7.00 -32.11
CA THR A 1113 -43.08 -5.66 -32.67
C THR A 1113 -42.92 -5.72 -34.19
N ASN A 1114 -42.22 -6.73 -34.70
CA ASN A 1114 -42.08 -6.93 -36.15
C ASN A 1114 -43.30 -7.57 -36.80
N ASP A 1115 -44.08 -8.38 -36.07
CA ASP A 1115 -45.35 -8.91 -36.56
C ASP A 1115 -46.33 -7.76 -36.81
N VAL A 1116 -46.42 -6.80 -35.89
CA VAL A 1116 -47.17 -5.55 -36.08
C VAL A 1116 -46.61 -4.75 -37.25
N ASN A 1117 -45.28 -4.60 -37.32
CA ASN A 1117 -44.67 -3.74 -38.32
C ASN A 1117 -44.75 -4.27 -39.76
N LYS A 1118 -44.67 -5.59 -39.95
CA LYS A 1118 -44.68 -6.27 -41.24
C LYS A 1118 -46.09 -6.69 -41.71
N GLY A 1119 -47.14 -6.17 -41.07
CA GLY A 1119 -48.52 -6.45 -41.50
C GLY A 1119 -49.10 -7.78 -41.00
N GLY A 1120 -48.45 -8.48 -40.07
CA GLY A 1120 -48.90 -9.77 -39.54
C GLY A 1120 -50.31 -9.76 -38.91
N ASN A 1121 -50.93 -10.93 -38.87
CA ASN A 1121 -52.27 -11.17 -38.32
C ASN A 1121 -52.19 -11.60 -36.84
N VAL A 1122 -53.08 -11.04 -36.00
CA VAL A 1122 -53.25 -11.36 -34.58
C VAL A 1122 -53.45 -12.86 -34.34
N THR A 1123 -54.22 -13.56 -35.19
CA THR A 1123 -54.48 -15.01 -35.05
C THR A 1123 -53.20 -15.84 -35.16
N SER A 1124 -52.36 -15.53 -36.15
CA SER A 1124 -51.07 -16.22 -36.32
C SER A 1124 -50.11 -15.91 -35.18
N TYR A 1125 -50.12 -14.67 -34.70
CA TYR A 1125 -49.35 -14.26 -33.53
C TYR A 1125 -49.77 -15.01 -32.26
N GLU A 1126 -51.07 -15.13 -32.00
CA GLU A 1126 -51.62 -15.89 -30.87
C GLU A 1126 -51.20 -17.36 -30.93
N LYS A 1127 -51.37 -18.02 -32.07
CA LYS A 1127 -50.94 -19.40 -32.27
C LYS A 1127 -49.44 -19.58 -31.98
N ASN A 1128 -48.61 -18.69 -32.52
CA ASN A 1128 -47.16 -18.76 -32.35
C ASN A 1128 -46.74 -18.49 -30.91
N LEU A 1129 -47.25 -17.43 -30.28
CA LEU A 1129 -46.90 -17.07 -28.91
C LEU A 1129 -47.36 -18.13 -27.92
N ASN A 1130 -48.55 -18.70 -28.09
CA ASN A 1130 -49.02 -19.79 -27.26
C ASN A 1130 -48.12 -21.03 -27.39
N SER A 1131 -47.70 -21.38 -28.62
CA SER A 1131 -46.78 -22.49 -28.88
C SER A 1131 -45.38 -22.26 -28.28
N ILE A 1132 -44.87 -21.03 -28.31
CA ILE A 1132 -43.60 -20.66 -27.65
C ILE A 1132 -43.70 -20.89 -26.14
N VAL A 1133 -44.77 -20.38 -25.53
CA VAL A 1133 -45.02 -20.50 -24.09
C VAL A 1133 -45.16 -21.97 -23.68
N ASP A 1134 -45.92 -22.76 -24.44
CA ASP A 1134 -46.12 -24.19 -24.16
C ASP A 1134 -44.82 -24.99 -24.21
N LYS A 1135 -43.94 -24.72 -25.18
CA LYS A 1135 -42.61 -25.36 -25.26
C LYS A 1135 -41.72 -25.02 -24.07
N LEU A 1136 -41.75 -23.77 -23.60
CA LEU A 1136 -40.98 -23.35 -22.43
C LEU A 1136 -41.51 -24.00 -21.14
N ILE A 1137 -42.83 -23.98 -20.94
CA ILE A 1137 -43.48 -24.63 -19.78
C ILE A 1137 -43.18 -26.13 -19.75
N ALA A 1138 -43.24 -26.81 -20.90
CA ALA A 1138 -42.93 -28.24 -21.01
C ALA A 1138 -41.48 -28.56 -20.58
N SER A 1139 -40.54 -27.63 -20.77
CA SER A 1139 -39.14 -27.76 -20.34
C SER A 1139 -38.89 -27.42 -18.86
N GLY A 1140 -39.92 -27.03 -18.12
CA GLY A 1140 -39.82 -26.51 -16.75
C GLY A 1140 -39.31 -25.07 -16.65
N CYS A 1141 -39.13 -24.38 -17.78
CA CYS A 1141 -38.78 -22.97 -17.82
C CYS A 1141 -40.01 -22.12 -17.46
N VAL A 1142 -39.86 -21.15 -16.55
CA VAL A 1142 -40.94 -20.23 -16.19
C VAL A 1142 -40.96 -19.04 -17.18
N PRO A 1143 -42.00 -18.89 -18.02
CA PRO A 1143 -42.09 -17.78 -18.96
C PRO A 1143 -42.58 -16.50 -18.28
N ILE A 1144 -42.01 -15.36 -18.69
CA ILE A 1144 -42.42 -14.01 -18.28
C ILE A 1144 -42.75 -13.23 -19.55
N LEU A 1145 -44.03 -12.95 -19.78
CA LEU A 1145 -44.49 -12.23 -20.97
C LEU A 1145 -44.36 -10.71 -20.77
N THR A 1146 -43.98 -9.97 -21.81
CA THR A 1146 -43.87 -8.50 -21.79
C THR A 1146 -44.72 -7.91 -22.91
N THR A 1147 -45.56 -6.91 -22.59
CA THR A 1147 -46.36 -6.23 -23.61
C THR A 1147 -45.48 -5.42 -24.58
N ILE A 1148 -45.89 -5.41 -25.84
CA ILE A 1148 -45.23 -4.69 -26.95
C ILE A 1148 -45.39 -3.18 -26.70
N PRO A 1149 -44.30 -2.38 -26.73
CA PRO A 1149 -44.41 -0.93 -26.50
C PRO A 1149 -45.19 -0.22 -27.62
N PRO A 1150 -45.71 0.99 -27.37
CA PRO A 1150 -46.40 1.78 -28.39
C PRO A 1150 -45.53 1.98 -29.64
N CYS A 1151 -46.13 1.82 -30.82
CA CYS A 1151 -45.49 2.04 -32.12
C CYS A 1151 -46.21 3.17 -32.87
N ARG A 1152 -45.46 4.11 -33.44
CA ARG A 1152 -45.99 5.25 -34.20
C ARG A 1152 -46.87 4.76 -35.35
N ASN A 1153 -48.05 5.36 -35.47
CA ASN A 1153 -49.07 5.05 -36.48
C ASN A 1153 -49.62 3.61 -36.42
N LYS A 1154 -49.34 2.82 -35.36
CA LYS A 1154 -49.77 1.42 -35.23
C LYS A 1154 -50.34 1.09 -33.84
N ILE A 1155 -50.74 2.09 -33.06
CA ILE A 1155 -51.12 1.91 -31.65
C ILE A 1155 -52.29 0.94 -31.46
N GLU A 1156 -53.34 1.02 -32.28
CA GLU A 1156 -54.50 0.11 -32.20
C GLU A 1156 -54.12 -1.33 -32.53
N LYS A 1157 -53.21 -1.53 -33.50
CA LYS A 1157 -52.67 -2.85 -33.82
C LYS A 1157 -51.77 -3.40 -32.72
N VAL A 1158 -50.98 -2.55 -32.05
CA VAL A 1158 -50.22 -2.95 -30.86
C VAL A 1158 -51.16 -3.35 -29.73
N LYS A 1159 -52.25 -2.60 -29.50
CA LYS A 1159 -53.27 -2.94 -28.48
C LYS A 1159 -53.89 -4.30 -28.75
N SER A 1160 -54.29 -4.61 -29.99
CA SER A 1160 -54.87 -5.92 -30.32
C SER A 1160 -53.91 -7.08 -30.12
N PHE A 1161 -52.61 -6.90 -30.38
CA PHE A 1161 -51.58 -7.89 -30.05
C PHE A 1161 -51.33 -8.01 -28.55
N ASN A 1162 -51.35 -6.91 -27.80
CA ASN A 1162 -51.19 -6.93 -26.34
C ASN A 1162 -52.38 -7.60 -25.62
N VAL A 1163 -53.59 -7.54 -26.19
CA VAL A 1163 -54.73 -8.35 -25.72
C VAL A 1163 -54.38 -9.85 -25.76
N VAL A 1164 -53.73 -10.32 -26.82
CA VAL A 1164 -53.25 -11.72 -26.91
C VAL A 1164 -52.20 -12.03 -25.85
N VAL A 1165 -51.24 -11.12 -25.63
CA VAL A 1165 -50.20 -11.29 -24.58
C VAL A 1165 -50.86 -11.48 -23.20
N HIS A 1166 -51.83 -10.64 -22.85
CA HIS A 1166 -52.58 -10.74 -21.59
C HIS A 1166 -53.45 -11.99 -21.53
N LYS A 1167 -54.15 -12.32 -22.63
CA LYS A 1167 -54.99 -13.51 -22.75
C LYS A 1167 -54.18 -14.78 -22.46
N ILE A 1168 -53.02 -14.95 -23.11
CA ILE A 1168 -52.14 -16.10 -22.90
C ILE A 1168 -51.56 -16.10 -21.49
N ALA A 1169 -51.10 -14.95 -20.98
CA ALA A 1169 -50.56 -14.87 -19.62
C ALA A 1169 -51.58 -15.27 -18.56
N LYS A 1170 -52.84 -14.82 -18.71
CA LYS A 1170 -53.96 -15.17 -17.84
C LYS A 1170 -54.32 -16.65 -17.97
N ALA A 1171 -54.49 -17.15 -19.20
CA ALA A 1171 -54.86 -18.54 -19.47
C ALA A 1171 -53.82 -19.54 -18.96
N LYS A 1172 -52.53 -19.21 -19.10
CA LYS A 1172 -51.42 -20.05 -18.61
C LYS A 1172 -51.03 -19.73 -17.17
N ASN A 1173 -51.69 -18.76 -16.53
CA ASN A 1173 -51.41 -18.26 -15.19
C ASN A 1173 -49.90 -18.03 -14.93
N ILE A 1174 -49.28 -17.17 -15.75
CA ILE A 1174 -47.84 -16.82 -15.74
C ILE A 1174 -47.63 -15.30 -15.59
N PRO A 1175 -46.46 -14.85 -15.09
CA PRO A 1175 -46.20 -13.42 -14.87
C PRO A 1175 -46.14 -12.58 -16.16
N THR A 1176 -46.72 -11.38 -16.10
CA THR A 1176 -46.63 -10.34 -17.15
C THR A 1176 -45.87 -9.11 -16.68
N ILE A 1177 -45.11 -8.49 -17.59
CA ILE A 1177 -44.53 -7.15 -17.51
C ILE A 1177 -45.38 -6.22 -18.39
N ASN A 1178 -46.18 -5.36 -17.77
CA ASN A 1178 -47.12 -4.44 -18.42
C ASN A 1178 -46.39 -3.19 -18.95
N TYR A 1179 -45.44 -3.39 -19.87
CA TYR A 1179 -44.55 -2.34 -20.35
C TYR A 1179 -45.28 -1.26 -21.16
N PHE A 1180 -46.23 -1.64 -22.02
CA PHE A 1180 -47.08 -0.71 -22.76
C PHE A 1180 -47.87 0.19 -21.82
N GLU A 1181 -48.54 -0.40 -20.84
CA GLU A 1181 -49.41 0.29 -19.87
C GLU A 1181 -48.60 1.23 -18.96
N GLU A 1182 -47.40 0.80 -18.55
CA GLU A 1182 -46.48 1.64 -17.79
C GLU A 1182 -45.96 2.82 -18.61
N ILE A 1183 -45.74 2.67 -19.91
CA ILE A 1183 -45.44 3.82 -20.79
C ILE A 1183 -46.66 4.75 -20.86
N MET A 1184 -47.84 4.22 -21.15
CA MET A 1184 -49.06 5.02 -21.34
C MET A 1184 -49.38 5.83 -20.08
N SER A 1185 -49.43 5.18 -18.92
CA SER A 1185 -49.73 5.82 -17.62
C SER A 1185 -48.71 6.88 -17.22
N ARG A 1186 -47.42 6.67 -17.49
CA ARG A 1186 -46.34 7.62 -17.11
C ARG A 1186 -46.15 8.75 -18.11
N SER A 1187 -46.70 8.60 -19.31
CA SER A 1187 -46.49 9.55 -20.39
C SER A 1187 -47.43 10.76 -20.35
N ASN A 1188 -48.52 10.70 -19.58
CA ASN A 1188 -49.58 11.72 -19.56
C ASN A 1188 -49.98 12.17 -20.98
N GLY A 1189 -50.16 11.20 -21.90
CA GLY A 1189 -50.51 11.45 -23.31
C GLY A 1189 -49.33 11.66 -24.26
N LYS A 1190 -48.08 11.76 -23.79
CA LYS A 1190 -46.87 12.00 -24.62
C LYS A 1190 -45.95 10.78 -24.68
N TRP A 1191 -46.49 9.61 -25.03
CA TRP A 1191 -45.77 8.33 -24.99
C TRP A 1191 -44.57 8.28 -25.96
N GLU A 1192 -44.56 9.15 -26.98
CA GLU A 1192 -43.47 9.32 -27.93
C GLU A 1192 -42.15 9.72 -27.23
N ASN A 1193 -42.23 10.28 -26.03
CA ASN A 1193 -41.04 10.57 -25.21
C ASN A 1193 -40.36 9.31 -24.64
N PHE A 1194 -40.96 8.13 -24.77
CA PHE A 1194 -40.36 6.85 -24.41
C PHE A 1194 -39.90 6.05 -25.63
N ILE A 1195 -40.25 6.49 -26.83
CA ILE A 1195 -39.94 5.83 -28.11
C ILE A 1195 -38.93 6.69 -28.88
N SER A 1196 -38.02 6.07 -29.63
CA SER A 1196 -37.04 6.78 -30.45
C SER A 1196 -37.69 7.40 -31.69
N LYS A 1197 -36.90 8.21 -32.41
CA LYS A 1197 -37.36 8.88 -33.63
C LYS A 1197 -37.87 7.91 -34.70
N ASP A 1198 -37.37 6.67 -34.72
CA ASP A 1198 -37.81 5.59 -35.61
C ASP A 1198 -39.25 5.12 -35.36
N GLY A 1199 -39.89 5.56 -34.27
CA GLY A 1199 -41.29 5.25 -33.96
C GLY A 1199 -41.53 3.81 -33.50
N VAL A 1200 -40.48 3.01 -33.27
CA VAL A 1200 -40.60 1.58 -32.94
C VAL A 1200 -39.79 1.22 -31.70
N HIS A 1201 -38.52 1.63 -31.61
CA HIS A 1201 -37.67 1.22 -30.49
C HIS A 1201 -37.87 2.14 -29.28
N PRO A 1202 -37.72 1.64 -28.05
CA PRO A 1202 -37.61 2.51 -26.89
C PRO A 1202 -36.42 3.46 -27.01
N ASN A 1203 -36.55 4.70 -26.55
CA ASN A 1203 -35.40 5.60 -26.46
C ASN A 1203 -34.51 5.26 -25.25
N THR A 1204 -33.31 5.83 -25.20
CA THR A 1204 -32.37 5.62 -24.09
C THR A 1204 -31.59 6.88 -23.75
N SER A 1205 -31.34 7.08 -22.46
CA SER A 1205 -30.36 8.03 -21.94
C SER A 1205 -28.96 7.38 -21.88
N LYS A 1206 -27.90 8.14 -22.16
CA LYS A 1206 -26.54 7.68 -21.83
C LYS A 1206 -26.22 8.08 -20.39
N PRO A 1207 -25.89 7.14 -19.48
CA PRO A 1207 -25.68 5.69 -19.68
C PRO A 1207 -26.92 4.82 -19.42
N ARG A 1208 -27.18 3.88 -20.36
CA ARG A 1208 -28.26 2.86 -20.37
C ARG A 1208 -28.48 2.22 -18.99
N GLY A 1209 -29.47 2.71 -18.23
CA GLY A 1209 -29.61 2.42 -16.81
C GLY A 1209 -30.99 1.92 -16.38
N PHE A 1210 -31.39 2.32 -15.18
CA PHE A 1210 -32.72 2.17 -14.63
C PHE A 1210 -33.44 3.51 -14.69
N TYR A 1211 -34.77 3.45 -14.71
CA TYR A 1211 -35.64 4.60 -14.86
C TYR A 1211 -35.57 5.47 -13.62
N THR A 1212 -35.49 6.78 -13.84
CA THR A 1212 -35.55 7.77 -12.77
C THR A 1212 -36.86 8.52 -12.94
N PRO A 1213 -37.79 8.45 -11.96
CA PRO A 1213 -39.03 9.21 -12.03
C PRO A 1213 -38.77 10.71 -12.26
N GLY A 1214 -39.59 11.34 -13.10
CA GLY A 1214 -39.45 12.76 -13.46
C GLY A 1214 -38.46 13.06 -14.59
N SER A 1215 -37.73 12.07 -15.13
CA SER A 1215 -36.82 12.30 -16.26
C SER A 1215 -37.53 12.64 -17.57
N GLY A 1216 -38.84 12.35 -17.68
CA GLY A 1216 -39.67 12.55 -18.87
C GLY A 1216 -39.19 11.79 -20.13
N LYS A 1217 -38.13 10.98 -20.04
CA LYS A 1217 -37.45 10.26 -21.14
C LYS A 1217 -36.78 8.99 -20.60
N GLY A 1218 -36.66 7.93 -21.40
CA GLY A 1218 -35.90 6.72 -21.07
C GLY A 1218 -36.71 5.41 -21.12
N GLY A 1219 -37.17 5.01 -22.30
CA GLY A 1219 -37.93 3.78 -22.51
C GLY A 1219 -37.16 2.51 -22.13
N TYR A 1220 -35.91 2.38 -22.57
CA TYR A 1220 -35.09 1.21 -22.19
C TYR A 1220 -34.82 1.14 -20.69
N GLU A 1221 -34.66 2.29 -20.04
CA GLU A 1221 -34.50 2.42 -18.60
C GLU A 1221 -35.76 1.99 -17.84
N LEU A 1222 -36.94 2.40 -18.29
CA LEU A 1222 -38.22 1.98 -17.73
C LEU A 1222 -38.37 0.47 -17.83
N ARG A 1223 -38.12 -0.07 -19.02
CA ARG A 1223 -38.17 -1.51 -19.24
C ARG A 1223 -37.19 -2.29 -18.36
N ASN A 1224 -35.95 -1.81 -18.19
CA ASN A 1224 -34.98 -2.43 -17.29
C ASN A 1224 -35.45 -2.44 -15.82
N THR A 1225 -36.12 -1.37 -15.40
CA THR A 1225 -36.68 -1.22 -14.04
C THR A 1225 -37.79 -2.24 -13.81
N LEU A 1226 -38.76 -2.29 -14.71
CA LEU A 1226 -39.88 -3.24 -14.64
C LEU A 1226 -39.38 -4.69 -14.72
N THR A 1227 -38.37 -4.96 -15.55
CA THR A 1227 -37.73 -6.28 -15.66
C THR A 1227 -37.05 -6.67 -14.34
N ALA A 1228 -36.30 -5.76 -13.71
CA ALA A 1228 -35.65 -6.01 -12.42
C ALA A 1228 -36.67 -6.25 -11.30
N GLN A 1229 -37.78 -5.50 -11.28
CA GLN A 1229 -38.89 -5.68 -10.34
C GLN A 1229 -39.57 -7.04 -10.52
N LYS A 1230 -39.91 -7.42 -11.76
CA LYS A 1230 -40.55 -8.71 -12.02
C LYS A 1230 -39.63 -9.89 -11.75
N LEU A 1231 -38.35 -9.80 -12.11
CA LEU A 1231 -37.36 -10.81 -11.75
C LEU A 1231 -37.22 -10.93 -10.23
N PHE A 1232 -37.15 -9.82 -9.51
CA PHE A 1232 -37.11 -9.84 -8.05
C PHE A 1232 -38.32 -10.58 -7.47
N GLN A 1233 -39.52 -10.29 -7.98
CA GLN A 1233 -40.77 -10.95 -7.55
C GLN A 1233 -40.77 -12.46 -7.84
N VAL A 1234 -40.40 -12.88 -9.06
CA VAL A 1234 -40.35 -14.31 -9.43
C VAL A 1234 -39.25 -15.05 -8.67
N MET A 1235 -38.07 -14.46 -8.52
CA MET A 1235 -36.97 -15.07 -7.75
C MET A 1235 -37.35 -15.26 -6.27
N THR A 1236 -38.07 -14.30 -5.70
CA THR A 1236 -38.50 -14.35 -4.30
C THR A 1236 -39.59 -15.40 -4.12
N PHE A 1237 -40.68 -15.31 -4.88
CA PHE A 1237 -41.87 -16.13 -4.64
C PHE A 1237 -41.84 -17.52 -5.30
N VAL A 1238 -41.18 -17.67 -6.45
CA VAL A 1238 -41.14 -18.95 -7.19
C VAL A 1238 -39.84 -19.71 -6.91
N LEU A 1239 -38.70 -19.03 -6.96
CA LEU A 1239 -37.40 -19.68 -6.76
C LEU A 1239 -36.97 -19.77 -5.28
N GLY A 1240 -37.73 -19.17 -4.36
CA GLY A 1240 -37.47 -19.20 -2.92
C GLY A 1240 -36.18 -18.50 -2.49
N VAL A 1241 -35.68 -17.56 -3.29
CA VAL A 1241 -34.38 -16.90 -3.05
C VAL A 1241 -34.58 -15.72 -2.10
N LYS A 1242 -34.10 -15.84 -0.86
CA LYS A 1242 -34.12 -14.77 0.17
C LYS A 1242 -33.11 -13.67 -0.13
#